data_AF-A0AAE0D6F6-F1
#
_entry.id   AF-A0AAE0D6F6-F1
#
_cell.length_a   1.000
_cell.length_b   1.000
_cell.length_c   1.000
_cell.angle_alpha   90.00
_cell.angle_beta   90.00
_cell.angle_gamma   90.00
#
_symmetry.space_group_name_H-M   'P 1'
#
loop_
_entity.id
_entity.type
_entity.pdbx_description
1 polymer ?
#
loop_
_entity_poly.entity_id
_entity_poly.type
_entity_poly.pdbx_seq_one_letter_code
_entity_poly.pdbx_strand_id
1 'polypeptide(L)'
;MAAAILQSNTSVRRQWVAFLSVLLLLCWVKVLSHGSAPSDGQNIRPDSLHVPQTYGSTPFGKNDEYRDSRSHWSSFKNRLSTYMPGKQNHNHAAVSQALPEYSIKPIAYVFPQFHAIPENDKFWGENFTEWVNVQKLTINKYGVEVIRPAKEIGFYNLLDLDTRKRWTDTIKKSQLHGLVFHHYWFGYPVMDKVLQAMLNDGHPDVPFMLNWANEPWTVRWDGADQATGTLLAQKYGDIDDWRKHYEWMKPFFIHPNYIRVNGKVQMMVYNPGHIGDLGKRMFEAWRLWASQDPEVGGMDVIETKLESDDPSSRGSTDAINEFGLRSGGGSDCTAWPQNPRSHRTYYRGALVGWDNTPRHATDGGGDALVFNHPKTWKHSTTDGMIQVMRRIKTDPNPVGQENFLFINAFNEWGESNTFEHSTRFGDGFLKALNEAKEYADTHIKWSPHLLLESSKIAQEVNDNNTQVDACVIIRDFHTTYPFQEAWTLAQTVDSLRDLKNKRWRAVVAGVHSDDEKRKVDYTLLNMHEPRIINADIPDDVQQRIEESPDGSNATDWVIKNIDTVSPGCGRAKYMLITNATNLYEPDAFDALGTADADIVGMNFESKESMRLDDAAQPANFTWQQRCERFENGMSRTCRASTVDSELLDLGAAFINMKRWRKERVELVQSVRKGGESSILRKLAKQSSPWTWAPPAAGISESCHMLQAGALTTCLRSGRLWTDLPDAGGYSADCVSGAGLRDRYPGPKIPDQFDYARFDQHPFCVRLSQKFYEDAVGSSTESSTPTE
;
A
#
# COMPACT_ATOMS: atom_id res chain seq x y z
N MET A 1 72.49 11.79 -28.96
CA MET A 1 72.39 11.73 -30.43
C MET A 1 71.47 10.55 -30.73
N ALA A 2 70.25 10.81 -31.23
CA ALA A 2 69.12 9.86 -31.27
C ALA A 2 68.68 9.32 -29.87
N ALA A 3 67.49 8.76 -29.66
CA ALA A 3 66.14 8.99 -30.23
C ALA A 3 65.13 8.20 -29.37
N ALA A 4 63.90 8.62 -29.08
CA ALA A 4 63.24 9.93 -29.21
C ALA A 4 61.97 9.98 -28.31
N ILE A 5 61.47 11.19 -27.98
CA ILE A 5 60.05 11.62 -28.05
C ILE A 5 58.98 10.55 -27.61
N LEU A 6 58.21 10.66 -26.52
CA LEU A 6 57.81 11.72 -25.56
C LEU A 6 57.72 11.12 -24.13
N GLN A 7 57.75 11.81 -22.97
CA GLN A 7 57.37 13.17 -22.54
C GLN A 7 55.86 13.54 -22.55
N SER A 8 55.11 13.08 -21.54
CA SER A 8 54.56 13.98 -20.49
C SER A 8 53.55 13.28 -19.57
N ASN A 9 53.70 13.45 -18.26
CA ASN A 9 52.65 13.23 -17.27
C ASN A 9 52.98 14.08 -16.02
N THR A 10 51.99 14.34 -15.15
CA THR A 10 52.02 15.18 -13.92
C THR A 10 51.99 16.72 -14.04
N SER A 11 50.89 17.31 -14.53
CA SER A 11 50.66 18.77 -14.39
C SER A 11 49.22 19.27 -14.13
N VAL A 12 48.25 18.41 -13.77
CA VAL A 12 46.87 18.84 -13.42
C VAL A 12 46.57 18.63 -11.92
N ARG A 13 47.34 19.30 -11.05
CA ARG A 13 47.07 19.38 -9.60
C ARG A 13 47.08 20.82 -9.07
N ARG A 14 46.58 21.76 -9.88
CA ARG A 14 46.46 23.21 -9.61
C ARG A 14 45.25 23.83 -10.32
N GLN A 15 44.03 23.58 -9.82
CA GLN A 15 42.83 24.35 -10.22
C GLN A 15 41.68 24.31 -9.19
N TRP A 16 41.53 23.22 -8.44
CA TRP A 16 40.48 23.03 -7.43
C TRP A 16 40.65 23.79 -6.08
N VAL A 17 41.46 24.85 -6.04
CA VAL A 17 41.72 25.65 -4.83
C VAL A 17 41.14 27.07 -4.92
N ALA A 18 40.61 27.48 -6.08
CA ALA A 18 40.19 28.86 -6.35
C ALA A 18 38.68 29.15 -6.17
N PHE A 19 37.83 28.13 -6.01
CA PHE A 19 36.36 28.30 -5.99
C PHE A 19 35.70 28.17 -4.60
N LEU A 20 36.46 27.82 -3.56
CA LEU A 20 35.96 27.60 -2.20
C LEU A 20 36.02 28.84 -1.29
N SER A 21 36.50 29.99 -1.80
CA SER A 21 36.81 31.18 -1.00
C SER A 21 35.71 32.26 -0.99
N VAL A 22 34.54 32.00 -1.58
CA VAL A 22 33.48 33.02 -1.79
C VAL A 22 32.17 32.69 -1.03
N LEU A 23 32.01 31.47 -0.51
CA LEU A 23 30.76 30.98 0.12
C LEU A 23 30.80 30.85 1.66
N LEU A 24 31.85 31.36 2.32
CA LEU A 24 32.07 31.21 3.77
C LEU A 24 32.31 32.54 4.51
N LEU A 25 31.78 33.64 3.99
CA LEU A 25 31.77 34.96 4.65
C LEU A 25 30.39 35.62 4.53
N LEU A 26 29.98 36.31 5.59
CA LEU A 26 28.69 37.01 5.78
C LEU A 26 27.47 36.15 6.12
N CYS A 27 27.52 35.47 7.27
CA CYS A 27 26.31 35.20 8.04
C CYS A 27 26.61 35.25 9.54
N TRP A 28 26.33 36.37 10.22
CA TRP A 28 25.93 36.46 11.65
C TRP A 28 25.59 37.91 12.10
N VAL A 29 24.72 38.00 13.13
CA VAL A 29 24.49 39.16 14.04
C VAL A 29 23.61 40.35 13.56
N LYS A 30 22.33 40.27 14.00
CA LYS A 30 21.50 41.33 14.64
C LYS A 30 21.01 42.55 13.84
N VAL A 31 19.96 43.30 14.24
CA VAL A 31 18.64 43.05 14.90
C VAL A 31 17.98 44.43 15.16
N LEU A 32 16.63 44.46 15.25
CA LEU A 32 15.79 45.57 15.77
C LEU A 32 15.51 46.82 14.90
N SER A 33 14.23 47.22 14.98
CA SER A 33 13.64 48.58 15.00
C SER A 33 12.99 49.20 13.75
N HIS A 34 11.65 49.31 13.83
CA HIS A 34 10.81 50.50 13.60
C HIS A 34 11.23 51.55 12.55
N GLY A 35 10.35 51.81 11.55
CA GLY A 35 10.48 52.98 10.67
C GLY A 35 9.30 53.19 9.71
N SER A 36 8.47 54.19 10.02
CA SER A 36 7.36 54.75 9.22
C SER A 36 7.66 55.08 7.75
N ALA A 37 6.61 55.05 6.90
CA ALA A 37 6.59 55.72 5.60
C ALA A 37 6.68 57.27 5.74
N PRO A 38 6.90 58.00 4.63
CA PRO A 38 5.75 58.71 4.04
C PRO A 38 5.74 58.69 2.48
N SER A 39 5.04 59.66 1.88
CA SER A 39 4.45 59.64 0.54
C SER A 39 5.04 60.68 -0.45
N ASP A 40 4.39 60.78 -1.62
CA ASP A 40 4.42 61.88 -2.60
C ASP A 40 5.60 61.98 -3.60
N GLY A 41 5.38 62.35 -4.87
CA GLY A 41 4.11 62.54 -5.59
C GLY A 41 4.22 63.39 -6.87
N GLN A 42 3.14 63.44 -7.66
CA GLN A 42 2.85 64.43 -8.75
C GLN A 42 3.73 64.38 -10.03
N ASN A 43 3.33 64.72 -11.26
CA ASN A 43 2.03 64.94 -11.99
C ASN A 43 2.29 64.48 -13.47
N ILE A 44 1.40 64.45 -14.50
CA ILE A 44 0.49 65.45 -15.13
C ILE A 44 -0.55 64.70 -16.04
N ARG A 45 -1.64 65.38 -16.46
CA ARG A 45 -2.75 65.00 -17.38
C ARG A 45 -3.06 66.20 -18.33
N PRO A 46 -4.02 66.18 -19.31
CA PRO A 46 -4.71 65.09 -20.06
C PRO A 46 -4.82 65.38 -21.59
N ASP A 47 -5.63 64.61 -22.36
CA ASP A 47 -6.73 65.07 -23.29
C ASP A 47 -7.27 63.90 -24.15
N SER A 48 -8.60 63.60 -24.17
CA SER A 48 -9.68 64.00 -25.13
C SER A 48 -9.63 63.24 -26.51
N LEU A 49 -10.67 62.69 -27.15
CA LEU A 49 -12.13 62.96 -27.34
C LEU A 49 -12.94 61.63 -27.55
N HIS A 50 -14.12 61.41 -26.93
CA HIS A 50 -15.53 61.59 -27.42
C HIS A 50 -16.17 60.62 -28.46
N VAL A 51 -16.94 59.63 -27.96
CA VAL A 51 -18.42 59.43 -28.10
C VAL A 51 -19.09 59.42 -29.50
N PRO A 52 -19.86 58.37 -29.85
CA PRO A 52 -21.34 58.45 -29.84
C PRO A 52 -22.10 57.26 -29.19
N GLN A 53 -23.37 57.48 -28.82
CA GLN A 53 -24.36 56.51 -28.30
C GLN A 53 -25.49 56.24 -29.31
N THR A 54 -26.31 55.19 -29.12
CA THR A 54 -27.79 55.06 -29.40
C THR A 54 -28.23 53.58 -29.43
N TYR A 55 -29.48 53.16 -29.13
CA TYR A 55 -30.56 53.67 -28.25
C TYR A 55 -31.60 52.53 -27.97
N GLY A 56 -32.34 52.60 -26.85
CA GLY A 56 -33.55 51.79 -26.56
C GLY A 56 -33.34 50.34 -26.07
N SER A 57 -34.27 49.70 -25.34
CA SER A 57 -35.43 50.20 -24.58
C SER A 57 -35.95 49.12 -23.61
N THR A 58 -36.36 49.54 -22.41
CA THR A 58 -36.95 48.78 -21.28
C THR A 58 -38.46 48.42 -21.55
N PRO A 59 -39.30 47.78 -20.66
CA PRO A 59 -39.28 47.94 -19.18
C PRO A 59 -40.02 46.99 -18.17
N PHE A 60 -39.84 47.35 -16.89
CA PHE A 60 -40.67 47.12 -15.67
C PHE A 60 -40.88 45.69 -15.11
N GLY A 61 -41.09 45.50 -13.79
CA GLY A 61 -41.11 46.41 -12.61
C GLY A 61 -40.02 46.07 -11.57
N LYS A 62 -39.78 46.79 -10.45
CA LYS A 62 -40.64 47.63 -9.56
C LYS A 62 -41.77 46.84 -8.88
N ASN A 63 -42.09 46.97 -7.58
CA ASN A 63 -41.61 47.73 -6.39
C ASN A 63 -42.32 47.04 -5.16
N ASP A 64 -41.90 46.97 -3.88
CA ASP A 64 -40.74 47.35 -3.05
C ASP A 64 -40.52 46.20 -1.99
N GLU A 65 -40.09 46.26 -0.71
CA GLU A 65 -39.69 47.32 0.27
C GLU A 65 -38.70 46.78 1.36
N TYR A 66 -38.87 47.08 2.66
CA TYR A 66 -37.84 46.99 3.72
C TYR A 66 -38.26 46.19 4.97
N ARG A 67 -37.41 45.26 5.48
CA ARG A 67 -36.90 45.16 6.89
C ARG A 67 -36.40 43.77 7.33
N ASP A 68 -35.13 43.75 7.74
CA ASP A 68 -34.53 43.06 8.89
C ASP A 68 -34.90 41.59 9.22
N SER A 69 -33.96 40.65 8.96
CA SER A 69 -33.79 39.44 9.80
C SER A 69 -32.36 38.88 9.77
N ARG A 70 -31.86 38.42 10.92
CA ARG A 70 -30.49 37.85 11.09
C ARG A 70 -30.43 36.34 10.79
N SER A 71 -30.30 35.91 9.53
CA SER A 71 -30.25 34.45 9.23
C SER A 71 -29.62 34.01 7.89
N HIS A 72 -28.38 34.40 7.57
CA HIS A 72 -27.75 34.05 6.27
C HIS A 72 -26.44 33.21 6.28
N TRP A 73 -25.99 32.71 7.43
CA TRP A 73 -24.87 31.74 7.50
C TRP A 73 -25.25 30.27 7.20
N SER A 74 -26.50 30.01 6.81
CA SER A 74 -27.03 28.68 6.49
C SER A 74 -26.75 28.21 5.05
N SER A 75 -26.50 29.14 4.10
CA SER A 75 -26.52 28.82 2.67
C SER A 75 -25.29 28.07 2.14
N PHE A 76 -24.13 28.14 2.81
CA PHE A 76 -22.91 27.47 2.35
C PHE A 76 -23.00 25.94 2.46
N LYS A 77 -23.61 25.41 3.54
CA LYS A 77 -23.82 23.96 3.72
C LYS A 77 -24.73 23.33 2.66
N ASN A 78 -25.65 24.11 2.06
CA ASN A 78 -26.55 23.61 1.01
C ASN A 78 -25.92 23.56 -0.40
N ARG A 79 -24.67 24.00 -0.60
CA ARG A 79 -23.97 23.83 -1.89
C ARG A 79 -23.06 22.59 -1.94
N LEU A 80 -22.78 21.97 -0.80
CA LEU A 80 -22.06 20.68 -0.72
C LEU A 80 -22.97 19.46 -0.95
N SER A 81 -24.29 19.62 -0.88
CA SER A 81 -25.26 18.52 -1.03
C SER A 81 -25.30 17.90 -2.43
N THR A 82 -24.69 18.53 -3.44
CA THR A 82 -24.67 18.04 -4.83
C THR A 82 -23.65 16.92 -5.06
N TYR A 83 -22.71 16.70 -4.12
CA TYR A 83 -21.63 15.71 -4.24
C TYR A 83 -21.61 14.63 -3.13
N MET A 84 -22.62 14.60 -2.25
CA MET A 84 -22.75 13.57 -1.20
C MET A 84 -24.06 12.78 -1.36
N PRO A 85 -24.00 11.51 -1.78
CA PRO A 85 -25.19 10.66 -1.83
C PRO A 85 -25.59 10.19 -0.42
N GLY A 86 -26.59 10.87 0.18
CA GLY A 86 -27.37 10.29 1.28
C GLY A 86 -27.41 11.08 2.59
N LYS A 87 -28.33 12.05 2.67
CA LYS A 87 -29.34 11.97 3.74
C LYS A 87 -30.58 11.31 3.13
N GLN A 88 -30.95 10.12 3.62
CA GLN A 88 -32.17 9.47 3.15
C GLN A 88 -33.41 10.18 3.71
N ASN A 89 -34.41 10.38 2.86
CA ASN A 89 -35.79 10.57 3.33
C ASN A 89 -36.31 9.26 3.92
N HIS A 90 -37.12 9.34 4.97
CA HIS A 90 -37.85 8.19 5.49
C HIS A 90 -38.96 7.74 4.52
N ASN A 91 -38.60 6.96 3.51
CA ASN A 91 -39.53 6.22 2.67
C ASN A 91 -39.24 4.72 2.84
N HIS A 92 -40.03 4.04 3.68
CA HIS A 92 -39.96 2.59 3.89
C HIS A 92 -40.54 1.80 2.70
N ALA A 93 -39.92 1.95 1.53
CA ALA A 93 -39.99 0.93 0.48
C ALA A 93 -38.83 -0.04 0.71
N ALA A 94 -39.10 -1.15 1.41
CA ALA A 94 -38.11 -2.21 1.65
C ALA A 94 -37.84 -2.98 0.36
N VAL A 95 -37.11 -2.37 -0.57
CA VAL A 95 -36.64 -3.04 -1.78
C VAL A 95 -35.63 -4.11 -1.34
N SER A 96 -36.05 -5.37 -1.38
CA SER A 96 -35.16 -6.52 -1.25
C SER A 96 -34.34 -6.66 -2.54
N GLN A 97 -33.42 -5.71 -2.75
CA GLN A 97 -32.34 -5.86 -3.71
C GLN A 97 -31.37 -6.90 -3.14
N ALA A 98 -31.10 -7.93 -3.92
CA ALA A 98 -29.97 -8.82 -3.65
C ALA A 98 -28.68 -7.99 -3.59
N LEU A 99 -27.74 -8.40 -2.74
CA LEU A 99 -26.41 -7.79 -2.70
C LEU A 99 -25.77 -7.87 -4.09
N PRO A 100 -25.10 -6.80 -4.57
CA PRO A 100 -24.44 -6.87 -5.88
C PRO A 100 -23.35 -7.94 -5.87
N GLU A 101 -23.30 -8.74 -6.94
CA GLU A 101 -22.33 -9.82 -7.09
C GLU A 101 -20.96 -9.25 -7.51
N TYR A 102 -20.18 -8.85 -6.52
CA TYR A 102 -18.84 -8.31 -6.71
C TYR A 102 -17.79 -9.41 -6.83
N SER A 103 -16.91 -9.30 -7.82
CA SER A 103 -15.72 -10.15 -8.01
C SER A 103 -14.49 -9.30 -8.32
N ILE A 104 -13.32 -9.71 -7.83
CA ILE A 104 -12.03 -9.14 -8.27
C ILE A 104 -11.68 -9.77 -9.61
N LYS A 105 -11.30 -8.96 -10.59
CA LYS A 105 -10.95 -9.40 -11.95
C LYS A 105 -9.50 -9.02 -12.31
N PRO A 106 -8.51 -9.88 -12.05
CA PRO A 106 -7.12 -9.61 -12.37
C PRO A 106 -6.89 -9.53 -13.89
N ILE A 107 -6.24 -8.49 -14.37
CA ILE A 107 -5.89 -8.28 -15.80
C ILE A 107 -4.38 -8.07 -15.88
N ALA A 108 -3.69 -8.86 -16.70
CA ALA A 108 -2.24 -8.76 -16.86
C ALA A 108 -1.85 -7.91 -18.08
N TYR A 109 -0.86 -7.03 -17.94
CA TYR A 109 -0.29 -6.29 -19.07
C TYR A 109 0.48 -7.20 -20.03
N VAL A 110 0.43 -6.90 -21.33
CA VAL A 110 1.17 -7.59 -22.38
C VAL A 110 1.98 -6.60 -23.20
N PHE A 111 3.26 -6.91 -23.38
CA PHE A 111 4.21 -6.18 -24.19
C PHE A 111 4.46 -6.94 -25.52
N PRO A 112 4.24 -6.32 -26.69
CA PRO A 112 4.31 -7.03 -27.99
C PRO A 112 5.73 -7.24 -28.56
N GLN A 113 6.79 -6.83 -27.84
CA GLN A 113 8.17 -6.65 -28.36
C GLN A 113 8.99 -7.94 -28.56
N PHE A 114 8.30 -9.08 -28.65
CA PHE A 114 8.87 -10.40 -28.87
C PHE A 114 8.73 -10.84 -30.34
N HIS A 115 8.88 -9.87 -31.25
CA HIS A 115 8.99 -10.05 -32.69
C HIS A 115 9.72 -8.85 -33.33
N ALA A 116 10.46 -9.07 -34.42
CA ALA A 116 11.26 -8.01 -35.06
C ALA A 116 10.40 -7.03 -35.88
N ILE A 117 10.77 -5.75 -35.86
CA ILE A 117 10.12 -4.67 -36.61
C ILE A 117 11.16 -3.69 -37.18
N PRO A 118 10.92 -3.07 -38.36
CA PRO A 118 11.89 -2.18 -39.01
C PRO A 118 12.30 -0.98 -38.16
N GLU A 119 11.41 -0.46 -37.33
CA GLU A 119 11.69 0.63 -36.38
C GLU A 119 12.75 0.22 -35.37
N ASN A 120 12.58 -0.91 -34.68
CA ASN A 120 13.54 -1.40 -33.70
C ASN A 120 14.87 -1.77 -34.36
N ASP A 121 14.83 -2.48 -35.49
CA ASP A 121 16.03 -2.95 -36.18
C ASP A 121 16.94 -1.79 -36.62
N LYS A 122 16.34 -0.66 -37.02
CA LYS A 122 17.03 0.59 -37.39
C LYS A 122 17.80 1.23 -36.22
N PHE A 123 17.36 1.04 -34.98
CA PHE A 123 17.96 1.67 -33.80
C PHE A 123 18.84 0.72 -32.99
N TRP A 124 18.50 -0.56 -32.94
CA TRP A 124 19.10 -1.53 -32.02
C TRP A 124 19.85 -2.70 -32.72
N GLY A 125 19.78 -2.78 -34.05
CA GLY A 125 20.43 -3.82 -34.87
C GLY A 125 19.43 -4.82 -35.46
N GLU A 126 19.82 -5.48 -36.55
CA GLU A 126 18.97 -6.36 -37.35
C GLU A 126 18.34 -7.51 -36.52
N ASN A 127 17.05 -7.77 -36.72
CA ASN A 127 16.24 -8.75 -35.99
C ASN A 127 16.13 -8.48 -34.48
N PHE A 128 16.06 -7.22 -34.05
CA PHE A 128 15.94 -6.88 -32.63
C PHE A 128 14.59 -7.29 -32.05
N THR A 129 14.66 -7.98 -30.91
CA THR A 129 13.53 -8.30 -30.03
C THR A 129 13.99 -8.13 -28.59
N GLU A 130 13.06 -8.07 -27.64
CA GLU A 130 13.45 -7.89 -26.23
C GLU A 130 14.29 -9.07 -25.67
N TRP A 131 14.24 -10.23 -26.33
CA TRP A 131 15.18 -11.32 -26.06
C TRP A 131 16.65 -10.95 -26.26
N VAL A 132 16.97 -10.00 -27.15
CA VAL A 132 18.34 -9.49 -27.31
C VAL A 132 18.84 -8.82 -26.03
N ASN A 133 17.96 -8.21 -25.22
CA ASN A 133 18.29 -7.69 -23.89
C ASN A 133 18.38 -8.82 -22.86
N VAL A 134 17.33 -9.65 -22.76
CA VAL A 134 17.23 -10.76 -21.79
C VAL A 134 18.38 -11.78 -21.96
N GLN A 135 18.90 -11.98 -23.17
CA GLN A 135 19.98 -12.92 -23.43
C GLN A 135 21.37 -12.42 -23.00
N LYS A 136 21.63 -11.10 -22.99
CA LYS A 136 22.93 -10.50 -22.60
C LYS A 136 23.38 -10.87 -21.20
N LEU A 137 22.43 -11.16 -20.30
CA LEU A 137 22.67 -11.28 -18.87
C LEU A 137 22.01 -12.54 -18.29
N THR A 138 22.75 -13.30 -17.50
CA THR A 138 22.24 -14.42 -16.69
C THR A 138 22.23 -14.08 -15.20
N ILE A 139 23.22 -13.31 -14.76
CA ILE A 139 23.41 -12.85 -13.38
C ILE A 139 23.48 -11.31 -13.40
N ASN A 140 22.65 -10.65 -12.60
CA ASN A 140 22.54 -9.20 -12.57
C ASN A 140 23.73 -8.51 -11.84
N LYS A 141 23.75 -7.18 -11.84
CA LYS A 141 24.82 -6.37 -11.21
C LYS A 141 24.93 -6.51 -9.67
N TYR A 142 23.98 -7.23 -9.05
CA TYR A 142 23.96 -7.58 -7.64
C TYR A 142 24.27 -9.08 -7.38
N GLY A 143 24.60 -9.85 -8.41
CA GLY A 143 24.93 -11.27 -8.31
C GLY A 143 23.74 -12.25 -8.33
N VAL A 144 22.50 -11.78 -8.56
CA VAL A 144 21.27 -12.60 -8.55
C VAL A 144 20.91 -13.10 -9.96
N GLU A 145 20.32 -14.29 -10.10
CA GLU A 145 19.82 -14.79 -11.39
C GLU A 145 18.68 -13.92 -11.94
N VAL A 146 18.85 -13.45 -13.18
CA VAL A 146 17.84 -12.75 -13.98
C VAL A 146 16.73 -13.72 -14.37
N ILE A 147 15.46 -13.30 -14.26
CA ILE A 147 14.32 -14.17 -14.58
C ILE A 147 14.25 -14.40 -16.10
N ARG A 148 14.48 -15.64 -16.53
CA ARG A 148 14.55 -16.06 -17.95
C ARG A 148 13.50 -17.13 -18.28
N PRO A 149 13.05 -17.26 -19.53
CA PRO A 149 12.01 -18.23 -19.89
C PRO A 149 12.46 -19.67 -19.64
N ALA A 150 11.55 -20.48 -19.10
CA ALA A 150 11.75 -21.92 -18.92
C ALA A 150 11.99 -22.61 -20.29
N LYS A 151 12.66 -23.77 -20.28
CA LYS A 151 13.16 -24.42 -21.50
C LYS A 151 12.05 -24.80 -22.49
N GLU A 152 10.87 -25.11 -21.98
CA GLU A 152 9.64 -25.42 -22.72
C GLU A 152 8.91 -24.19 -23.29
N ILE A 153 9.22 -22.98 -22.81
CA ILE A 153 8.74 -21.71 -23.37
C ILE A 153 9.75 -21.16 -24.37
N GLY A 154 11.03 -21.15 -24.01
CA GLY A 154 12.12 -20.63 -24.83
C GLY A 154 12.02 -19.14 -25.15
N PHE A 155 12.86 -18.69 -26.08
CA PHE A 155 12.86 -17.32 -26.59
C PHE A 155 11.93 -17.25 -27.82
N TYR A 156 10.62 -17.31 -27.55
CA TYR A 156 9.56 -17.46 -28.56
C TYR A 156 9.38 -16.23 -29.48
N ASN A 157 8.77 -16.40 -30.65
CA ASN A 157 8.19 -15.28 -31.39
C ASN A 157 6.71 -15.15 -31.04
N LEU A 158 6.23 -13.94 -30.68
CA LEU A 158 4.84 -13.74 -30.26
C LEU A 158 3.85 -13.77 -31.45
N LEU A 159 4.34 -13.73 -32.68
CA LEU A 159 3.53 -14.04 -33.87
C LEU A 159 3.17 -15.53 -33.95
N ASP A 160 3.96 -16.41 -33.34
CA ASP A 160 3.74 -17.86 -33.40
C ASP A 160 2.38 -18.24 -32.80
N LEU A 161 1.54 -18.91 -33.59
CA LEU A 161 0.19 -19.29 -33.19
C LEU A 161 0.21 -20.19 -31.94
N ASP A 162 1.17 -21.11 -31.84
CA ASP A 162 1.24 -22.05 -30.71
C ASP A 162 1.73 -21.38 -29.41
N THR A 163 2.48 -20.26 -29.50
CA THR A 163 2.76 -19.37 -28.35
C THR A 163 1.47 -18.76 -27.82
N ARG A 164 0.62 -18.22 -28.71
CA ARG A 164 -0.66 -17.58 -28.31
C ARG A 164 -1.74 -18.59 -27.89
N LYS A 165 -1.69 -19.84 -28.39
CA LYS A 165 -2.45 -20.97 -27.82
C LYS A 165 -1.95 -21.35 -26.42
N ARG A 166 -0.64 -21.48 -26.21
CA ARG A 166 -0.05 -21.74 -24.88
C ARG A 166 -0.50 -20.69 -23.87
N TRP A 167 -0.53 -19.42 -24.24
CA TRP A 167 -1.08 -18.33 -23.41
C TRP A 167 -2.57 -18.53 -23.10
N THR A 168 -3.39 -18.88 -24.09
CA THR A 168 -4.82 -19.22 -23.91
C THR A 168 -4.99 -20.28 -22.80
N ASP A 169 -4.19 -21.34 -22.89
CA ASP A 169 -4.19 -22.47 -21.97
C ASP A 169 -3.70 -22.11 -20.56
N THR A 170 -2.64 -21.29 -20.45
CA THR A 170 -2.11 -20.80 -19.17
C THR A 170 -3.13 -19.92 -18.45
N ILE A 171 -3.77 -18.98 -19.17
CA ILE A 171 -4.69 -18.01 -18.59
C ILE A 171 -5.98 -18.71 -18.15
N LYS A 172 -6.57 -19.59 -18.97
CA LYS A 172 -7.78 -20.36 -18.62
C LYS A 172 -7.59 -21.36 -17.46
N LYS A 173 -6.35 -21.66 -17.06
CA LYS A 173 -5.99 -22.47 -15.89
C LYS A 173 -5.62 -21.61 -14.66
N SER A 174 -5.79 -20.29 -14.74
CA SER A 174 -5.43 -19.31 -13.71
C SER A 174 -6.64 -18.48 -13.27
N GLN A 175 -6.43 -17.63 -12.26
CA GLN A 175 -7.38 -16.61 -11.81
C GLN A 175 -7.27 -15.27 -12.58
N LEU A 176 -6.47 -15.19 -13.65
CA LEU A 176 -6.49 -14.04 -14.55
C LEU A 176 -7.83 -13.99 -15.31
N HIS A 177 -8.52 -12.85 -15.22
CA HIS A 177 -9.74 -12.58 -15.99
C HIS A 177 -9.44 -12.32 -17.47
N GLY A 178 -8.30 -11.69 -17.78
CA GLY A 178 -7.94 -11.31 -19.14
C GLY A 178 -6.59 -10.60 -19.25
N LEU A 179 -6.35 -10.01 -20.42
CA LEU A 179 -5.11 -9.32 -20.78
C LEU A 179 -5.38 -7.85 -21.16
N VAL A 180 -4.39 -6.99 -20.97
CA VAL A 180 -4.34 -5.68 -21.64
C VAL A 180 -3.09 -5.58 -22.51
N PHE A 181 -3.30 -5.37 -23.80
CA PHE A 181 -2.21 -5.27 -24.77
C PHE A 181 -1.76 -3.82 -24.93
N HIS A 182 -0.48 -3.55 -24.69
CA HIS A 182 0.13 -2.30 -25.15
C HIS A 182 0.11 -2.26 -26.69
N HIS A 183 -0.42 -1.18 -27.26
CA HIS A 183 -0.29 -0.85 -28.67
C HIS A 183 0.38 0.52 -28.83
N TYR A 184 1.04 0.71 -29.96
CA TYR A 184 1.77 1.92 -30.30
C TYR A 184 1.19 2.54 -31.57
N TRP A 185 0.92 3.85 -31.52
CA TRP A 185 0.34 4.60 -32.63
C TRP A 185 1.02 5.96 -32.76
N PHE A 186 1.82 6.13 -33.81
CA PHE A 186 2.61 7.34 -34.09
C PHE A 186 2.03 8.15 -35.27
N GLY A 187 0.70 8.14 -35.43
CA GLY A 187 0.00 8.52 -36.66
C GLY A 187 -0.13 7.37 -37.67
N TYR A 188 0.55 6.26 -37.39
CA TYR A 188 0.45 4.96 -38.04
C TYR A 188 0.70 3.88 -36.97
N PRO A 189 0.24 2.62 -37.16
CA PRO A 189 0.42 1.56 -36.17
C PRO A 189 1.86 1.04 -36.18
N VAL A 190 2.43 0.80 -34.99
CA VAL A 190 3.78 0.26 -34.81
C VAL A 190 3.73 -0.96 -33.87
N MET A 191 4.55 -1.97 -34.15
CA MET A 191 4.60 -3.24 -33.39
C MET A 191 3.27 -4.02 -33.37
N ASP A 192 2.38 -3.76 -34.31
CA ASP A 192 0.98 -4.19 -34.28
C ASP A 192 0.72 -5.61 -34.81
N LYS A 193 1.70 -6.25 -35.46
CA LYS A 193 1.53 -7.57 -36.10
C LYS A 193 0.97 -8.65 -35.17
N VAL A 194 1.26 -8.59 -33.87
CA VAL A 194 0.67 -9.49 -32.85
C VAL A 194 -0.84 -9.29 -32.74
N LEU A 195 -1.30 -8.04 -32.72
CA LEU A 195 -2.71 -7.67 -32.67
C LEU A 195 -3.41 -8.00 -34.00
N GLN A 196 -2.76 -7.78 -35.15
CA GLN A 196 -3.29 -8.22 -36.45
C GLN A 196 -3.44 -9.76 -36.52
N ALA A 197 -2.48 -10.50 -35.98
CA ALA A 197 -2.56 -11.96 -35.90
C ALA A 197 -3.70 -12.43 -34.98
N MET A 198 -3.90 -11.77 -33.83
CA MET A 198 -5.05 -12.02 -32.94
C MET A 198 -6.39 -11.86 -33.65
N LEU A 199 -6.57 -10.82 -34.48
CA LEU A 199 -7.81 -10.64 -35.26
C LEU A 199 -8.01 -11.71 -36.34
N ASN A 200 -6.92 -12.27 -36.86
CA ASN A 200 -6.94 -13.25 -37.95
C ASN A 200 -7.15 -14.70 -37.47
N ASP A 201 -6.61 -15.07 -36.30
CA ASP A 201 -6.66 -16.45 -35.78
C ASP A 201 -7.34 -16.62 -34.41
N GLY A 202 -7.75 -15.52 -33.76
CA GLY A 202 -8.48 -15.52 -32.49
C GLY A 202 -7.65 -15.82 -31.24
N HIS A 203 -6.33 -16.03 -31.36
CA HIS A 203 -5.48 -16.40 -30.22
C HIS A 203 -4.60 -15.25 -29.70
N PRO A 204 -4.49 -15.01 -28.38
CA PRO A 204 -5.04 -15.85 -27.31
C PRO A 204 -6.56 -15.67 -27.14
N ASP A 205 -7.27 -16.80 -27.03
CA ASP A 205 -8.74 -16.83 -26.91
C ASP A 205 -9.14 -16.59 -25.44
N VAL A 206 -8.96 -15.35 -25.00
CA VAL A 206 -9.21 -14.86 -23.64
C VAL A 206 -9.78 -13.45 -23.70
N PRO A 207 -10.48 -12.96 -22.65
CA PRO A 207 -10.90 -11.57 -22.58
C PRO A 207 -9.71 -10.61 -22.70
N PHE A 208 -9.81 -9.57 -23.51
CA PHE A 208 -8.74 -8.57 -23.63
C PHE A 208 -9.22 -7.12 -23.82
N MET A 209 -8.33 -6.17 -23.56
CA MET A 209 -8.48 -4.75 -23.92
C MET A 209 -7.17 -4.16 -24.46
N LEU A 210 -7.23 -2.95 -25.01
CA LEU A 210 -6.08 -2.19 -25.50
C LEU A 210 -5.62 -1.12 -24.49
N ASN A 211 -4.31 -0.92 -24.39
CA ASN A 211 -3.67 0.24 -23.77
C ASN A 211 -2.78 0.97 -24.77
N TRP A 212 -3.01 2.25 -24.99
CA TRP A 212 -2.12 3.07 -25.79
C TRP A 212 -0.90 3.45 -24.97
N ALA A 213 0.25 2.87 -25.30
CA ALA A 213 1.56 3.38 -24.88
C ALA A 213 1.83 4.67 -25.66
N ASN A 214 1.28 5.78 -25.18
CA ASN A 214 1.22 7.05 -25.90
C ASN A 214 2.47 7.93 -25.69
N GLU A 215 3.59 7.37 -25.24
CA GLU A 215 4.82 8.12 -24.94
C GLU A 215 5.77 8.12 -26.14
N PRO A 216 6.57 9.19 -26.33
CA PRO A 216 7.61 9.20 -27.36
C PRO A 216 8.68 8.16 -27.04
N TRP A 217 9.08 7.35 -28.03
CA TRP A 217 10.25 6.48 -27.85
C TRP A 217 11.51 7.33 -27.87
N THR A 218 12.35 7.25 -26.84
CA THR A 218 13.64 7.95 -26.77
C THR A 218 14.80 6.95 -26.68
N VAL A 219 16.04 7.45 -26.81
CA VAL A 219 17.27 6.65 -26.71
C VAL A 219 17.42 6.01 -25.33
N ARG A 220 16.73 6.54 -24.30
CA ARG A 220 16.60 5.90 -22.99
C ARG A 220 15.26 5.20 -22.89
N TRP A 221 15.30 3.92 -22.54
CA TRP A 221 14.11 3.08 -22.47
C TRP A 221 13.16 3.44 -21.31
N ASP A 222 13.66 4.21 -20.33
CA ASP A 222 12.94 4.67 -19.14
C ASP A 222 12.03 5.90 -19.39
N GLY A 223 11.98 6.43 -20.62
CA GLY A 223 11.22 7.64 -20.96
C GLY A 223 11.80 8.95 -20.39
N ALA A 224 12.94 8.91 -19.68
CA ALA A 224 13.48 10.04 -18.93
C ALA A 224 14.24 11.05 -19.83
N ASP A 225 13.48 11.89 -20.52
CA ASP A 225 13.98 12.80 -21.55
C ASP A 225 14.69 14.04 -20.97
N GLN A 226 16.02 13.96 -20.79
CA GLN A 226 16.89 15.15 -20.63
C GLN A 226 18.24 15.07 -21.37
N ALA A 227 18.57 13.97 -22.08
CA ALA A 227 19.85 13.84 -22.79
C ALA A 227 19.76 13.06 -24.10
N THR A 228 19.61 13.82 -25.19
CA THR A 228 19.93 13.44 -26.59
C THR A 228 19.29 12.15 -27.14
N GLY A 229 18.04 12.25 -27.58
CA GLY A 229 17.57 11.52 -28.76
C GLY A 229 16.16 10.96 -28.67
N THR A 230 15.23 11.49 -29.47
CA THR A 230 13.92 10.86 -29.72
C THR A 230 14.05 9.90 -30.91
N LEU A 231 13.66 8.64 -30.73
CA LEU A 231 13.66 7.60 -31.75
C LEU A 231 12.40 7.69 -32.63
N LEU A 232 11.22 7.71 -31.98
CA LEU A 232 9.92 7.99 -32.60
C LEU A 232 9.22 9.08 -31.79
N ALA A 233 9.07 10.26 -32.40
CA ALA A 233 8.39 11.38 -31.76
C ALA A 233 6.87 11.17 -31.80
N GLN A 234 6.24 11.02 -30.63
CA GLN A 234 4.78 11.00 -30.54
C GLN A 234 4.19 12.33 -31.01
N LYS A 235 3.25 12.24 -31.95
CA LYS A 235 2.37 13.33 -32.35
C LYS A 235 0.93 12.87 -32.19
N TYR A 236 0.07 13.79 -31.76
CA TYR A 236 -1.33 13.50 -31.48
C TYR A 236 -2.28 13.94 -32.58
N GLY A 237 -1.81 14.77 -33.51
CA GLY A 237 -2.58 15.18 -34.68
C GLY A 237 -3.85 15.99 -34.36
N ASP A 238 -4.73 16.07 -35.34
CA ASP A 238 -6.06 16.66 -35.22
C ASP A 238 -7.18 15.58 -35.31
N ILE A 239 -8.43 16.01 -35.43
CA ILE A 239 -9.59 15.12 -35.43
C ILE A 239 -9.59 14.07 -36.57
N ASP A 240 -8.94 14.35 -37.71
CA ASP A 240 -8.81 13.37 -38.79
C ASP A 240 -7.74 12.30 -38.43
N ASP A 241 -6.68 12.67 -37.72
CA ASP A 241 -5.71 11.71 -37.17
C ASP A 241 -6.32 10.88 -36.03
N TRP A 242 -7.13 11.50 -35.16
CA TRP A 242 -7.86 10.80 -34.10
C TRP A 242 -8.86 9.81 -34.69
N ARG A 243 -9.48 10.14 -35.83
CA ARG A 243 -10.37 9.26 -36.60
C ARG A 243 -9.60 8.08 -37.20
N LYS A 244 -8.44 8.30 -37.84
CA LYS A 244 -7.60 7.22 -38.37
C LYS A 244 -7.22 6.20 -37.29
N HIS A 245 -6.86 6.68 -36.10
CA HIS A 245 -6.56 5.82 -34.94
C HIS A 245 -7.80 5.06 -34.47
N TYR A 246 -8.95 5.73 -34.36
CA TYR A 246 -10.21 5.10 -33.96
C TYR A 246 -10.65 4.00 -34.93
N GLU A 247 -10.63 4.24 -36.25
CA GLU A 247 -10.98 3.22 -37.25
C GLU A 247 -10.01 2.03 -37.25
N TRP A 248 -8.73 2.25 -36.96
CA TRP A 248 -7.76 1.17 -36.75
C TRP A 248 -8.06 0.37 -35.47
N MET A 249 -8.59 1.01 -34.42
CA MET A 249 -8.99 0.31 -33.18
C MET A 249 -10.36 -0.40 -33.28
N LYS A 250 -11.28 0.05 -34.14
CA LYS A 250 -12.65 -0.51 -34.25
C LYS A 250 -12.69 -2.05 -34.41
N PRO A 251 -11.88 -2.70 -35.27
CA PRO A 251 -11.87 -4.16 -35.41
C PRO A 251 -11.63 -4.92 -34.11
N PHE A 252 -10.85 -4.36 -33.18
CA PHE A 252 -10.65 -4.93 -31.84
C PHE A 252 -11.88 -4.70 -30.96
N PHE A 253 -12.45 -3.49 -30.97
CA PHE A 253 -13.63 -3.15 -30.17
C PHE A 253 -14.86 -4.03 -30.47
N ILE A 254 -15.03 -4.47 -31.72
CA ILE A 254 -16.13 -5.36 -32.14
C ILE A 254 -15.80 -6.87 -31.95
N HIS A 255 -14.58 -7.22 -31.53
CA HIS A 255 -14.21 -8.61 -31.29
C HIS A 255 -14.98 -9.20 -30.08
N PRO A 256 -15.51 -10.44 -30.14
CA PRO A 256 -16.38 -11.00 -29.09
C PRO A 256 -15.72 -11.09 -27.71
N ASN A 257 -14.39 -11.27 -27.66
CA ASN A 257 -13.62 -11.32 -26.40
C ASN A 257 -13.18 -9.92 -25.89
N TYR A 258 -13.59 -8.81 -26.50
CA TYR A 258 -13.18 -7.48 -26.04
C TYR A 258 -13.89 -7.13 -24.71
N ILE A 259 -13.11 -6.73 -23.70
CA ILE A 259 -13.62 -6.44 -22.35
C ILE A 259 -14.50 -5.18 -22.37
N ARG A 260 -15.74 -5.35 -21.89
CA ARG A 260 -16.79 -4.34 -21.86
C ARG A 260 -17.39 -4.19 -20.47
N VAL A 261 -17.75 -2.96 -20.10
CA VAL A 261 -18.43 -2.63 -18.83
C VAL A 261 -19.68 -1.85 -19.17
N ASN A 262 -20.85 -2.28 -18.66
CA ASN A 262 -22.16 -1.75 -19.06
C ASN A 262 -22.36 -1.67 -20.60
N GLY A 263 -21.80 -2.64 -21.34
CA GLY A 263 -21.82 -2.69 -22.80
C GLY A 263 -20.71 -1.89 -23.50
N LYS A 264 -20.14 -0.87 -22.86
CA LYS A 264 -19.08 -0.02 -23.43
C LYS A 264 -17.72 -0.72 -23.50
N VAL A 265 -16.96 -0.51 -24.56
CA VAL A 265 -15.57 -0.97 -24.64
C VAL A 265 -14.66 -0.17 -23.70
N GLN A 266 -13.75 -0.86 -23.02
CA GLN A 266 -12.74 -0.23 -22.16
C GLN A 266 -11.48 0.07 -22.98
N MET A 267 -10.99 1.31 -22.95
CA MET A 267 -9.81 1.76 -23.70
C MET A 267 -8.84 2.45 -22.75
N MET A 268 -7.62 1.92 -22.61
CA MET A 268 -6.62 2.48 -21.70
C MET A 268 -5.64 3.42 -22.41
N VAL A 269 -5.16 4.43 -21.68
CA VAL A 269 -4.12 5.38 -22.13
C VAL A 269 -3.07 5.49 -21.03
N TYR A 270 -1.81 5.22 -21.37
CA TYR A 270 -0.75 5.02 -20.39
C TYR A 270 -0.33 6.30 -19.65
N ASN A 271 -0.18 7.41 -20.35
CA ASN A 271 0.19 8.70 -19.75
C ASN A 271 -0.43 9.85 -20.56
N PRO A 272 -1.73 10.14 -20.36
CA PRO A 272 -2.42 11.19 -21.13
C PRO A 272 -1.88 12.60 -20.86
N GLY A 273 -1.02 12.79 -19.86
CA GLY A 273 -0.31 14.05 -19.62
C GLY A 273 0.48 14.54 -20.84
N HIS A 274 1.10 13.63 -21.60
CA HIS A 274 1.81 13.99 -22.83
C HIS A 274 0.87 14.52 -23.94
N ILE A 275 -0.42 14.20 -23.92
CA ILE A 275 -1.41 14.64 -24.93
C ILE A 275 -1.84 16.11 -24.69
N GLY A 276 -1.72 16.58 -23.44
CA GLY A 276 -2.15 17.92 -23.03
C GLY A 276 -3.63 18.20 -23.30
N ASP A 277 -3.97 19.46 -23.60
CA ASP A 277 -5.36 19.89 -23.84
C ASP A 277 -6.04 19.22 -25.05
N LEU A 278 -5.28 18.59 -25.97
CA LEU A 278 -5.87 17.84 -27.08
C LEU A 278 -6.60 16.58 -26.60
N GLY A 279 -6.12 15.93 -25.52
CA GLY A 279 -6.70 14.70 -25.00
C GLY A 279 -8.17 14.86 -24.59
N LYS A 280 -8.53 16.04 -24.10
CA LYS A 280 -9.92 16.42 -23.73
C LYS A 280 -10.88 16.17 -24.90
N ARG A 281 -10.54 16.74 -26.07
CA ARG A 281 -11.33 16.68 -27.31
C ARG A 281 -11.21 15.33 -28.02
N MET A 282 -10.03 14.70 -27.95
CA MET A 282 -9.79 13.37 -28.53
C MET A 282 -10.67 12.31 -27.87
N PHE A 283 -10.73 12.28 -26.54
CA PHE A 283 -11.55 11.32 -25.80
C PHE A 283 -13.05 11.60 -25.95
N GLU A 284 -13.47 12.86 -26.02
CA GLU A 284 -14.84 13.24 -26.40
C GLU A 284 -15.21 12.70 -27.79
N ALA A 285 -14.33 12.86 -28.79
CA ALA A 285 -14.54 12.39 -30.15
C ALA A 285 -14.65 10.85 -30.22
N TRP A 286 -13.73 10.11 -29.58
CA TRP A 286 -13.77 8.64 -29.52
C TRP A 286 -15.04 8.11 -28.84
N ARG A 287 -15.47 8.72 -27.72
CA ARG A 287 -16.73 8.37 -27.06
C ARG A 287 -17.94 8.64 -27.95
N LEU A 288 -17.96 9.78 -28.65
CA LEU A 288 -19.03 10.13 -29.57
C LEU A 288 -19.14 9.07 -30.69
N TRP A 289 -18.03 8.75 -31.36
CA TRP A 289 -18.03 7.77 -32.44
C TRP A 289 -18.40 6.37 -31.96
N ALA A 290 -17.89 5.94 -30.80
CA ALA A 290 -18.27 4.68 -30.17
C ALA A 290 -19.76 4.59 -29.78
N SER A 291 -20.40 5.71 -29.43
CA SER A 291 -21.84 5.77 -29.14
C SER A 291 -22.74 5.90 -30.38
N GLN A 292 -22.17 6.32 -31.51
CA GLN A 292 -22.85 6.38 -32.82
C GLN A 292 -22.79 5.04 -33.57
N ASP A 293 -21.82 4.19 -33.23
CA ASP A 293 -21.60 2.88 -33.84
C ASP A 293 -22.34 1.77 -33.05
N PRO A 294 -23.35 1.09 -33.62
CA PRO A 294 -24.11 0.06 -32.90
C PRO A 294 -23.31 -1.21 -32.54
N GLU A 295 -22.18 -1.47 -33.19
CA GLU A 295 -21.33 -2.62 -32.92
C GLU A 295 -20.37 -2.32 -31.74
N VAL A 296 -19.99 -1.06 -31.56
CA VAL A 296 -19.17 -0.60 -30.42
C VAL A 296 -20.05 -0.23 -29.22
N GLY A 297 -21.18 0.45 -29.42
CA GLY A 297 -22.19 0.79 -28.41
C GLY A 297 -21.80 1.87 -27.40
N GLY A 298 -20.50 2.09 -27.18
CA GLY A 298 -19.94 3.17 -26.36
C GLY A 298 -18.54 2.85 -25.88
N MET A 299 -17.86 3.84 -25.29
CA MET A 299 -16.50 3.71 -24.77
C MET A 299 -16.38 4.31 -23.36
N ASP A 300 -15.54 3.70 -22.54
CA ASP A 300 -14.93 4.31 -21.35
C ASP A 300 -13.42 4.44 -21.58
N VAL A 301 -12.85 5.61 -21.30
CA VAL A 301 -11.41 5.88 -21.36
C VAL A 301 -10.81 5.81 -19.96
N ILE A 302 -9.85 4.90 -19.76
CA ILE A 302 -9.14 4.68 -18.51
C ILE A 302 -7.75 5.30 -18.65
N GLU A 303 -7.29 6.12 -17.69
CA GLU A 303 -5.88 6.52 -17.62
C GLU A 303 -5.09 5.73 -16.58
N THR A 304 -3.83 5.44 -16.92
CA THR A 304 -2.88 4.93 -15.95
C THR A 304 -2.27 6.08 -15.15
N LYS A 305 -2.37 5.99 -13.82
CA LYS A 305 -1.78 6.93 -12.85
C LYS A 305 -0.31 6.60 -12.62
N LEU A 306 0.52 7.62 -12.78
CA LEU A 306 1.93 7.63 -12.39
C LEU A 306 2.10 8.35 -11.03
N GLU A 307 3.26 8.20 -10.39
CA GLU A 307 3.45 8.61 -8.98
C GLU A 307 3.38 10.13 -8.74
N SER A 308 3.60 10.95 -9.77
CA SER A 308 3.72 12.42 -9.70
C SER A 308 2.45 13.20 -10.13
N ASP A 309 1.32 12.53 -10.30
CA ASP A 309 0.24 13.00 -11.18
C ASP A 309 -0.91 13.79 -10.50
N ASP A 310 -1.35 14.87 -11.14
CA ASP A 310 -2.57 15.62 -10.83
C ASP A 310 -3.61 15.45 -11.96
N PRO A 311 -4.56 14.49 -11.83
CA PRO A 311 -5.57 14.26 -12.85
C PRO A 311 -6.58 15.41 -12.99
N SER A 312 -6.62 16.38 -12.06
CA SER A 312 -7.52 17.55 -12.20
C SER A 312 -7.11 18.51 -13.33
N SER A 313 -5.87 18.42 -13.80
CA SER A 313 -5.35 19.18 -14.95
C SER A 313 -5.84 18.66 -16.31
N ARG A 314 -6.29 17.40 -16.38
CA ARG A 314 -6.46 16.62 -17.61
C ARG A 314 -7.90 16.65 -18.13
N GLY A 315 -8.14 15.96 -19.25
CA GLY A 315 -9.49 15.71 -19.74
C GLY A 315 -10.19 14.68 -18.88
N SER A 316 -11.50 14.81 -18.66
CA SER A 316 -12.25 13.85 -17.86
C SER A 316 -12.17 12.46 -18.49
N THR A 317 -11.42 11.57 -17.85
CA THR A 317 -11.39 10.13 -18.03
C THR A 317 -12.60 9.49 -17.35
N ASP A 318 -12.97 8.27 -17.73
CA ASP A 318 -14.08 7.53 -17.13
C ASP A 318 -13.62 6.65 -15.95
N ALA A 319 -12.32 6.33 -15.90
CA ALA A 319 -11.67 5.65 -14.78
C ALA A 319 -10.15 5.95 -14.71
N ILE A 320 -9.55 5.61 -13.56
CA ILE A 320 -8.09 5.58 -13.36
C ILE A 320 -7.68 4.15 -12.97
N ASN A 321 -6.51 3.69 -13.42
CA ASN A 321 -5.80 2.54 -12.83
C ASN A 321 -4.45 2.97 -12.24
N GLU A 322 -3.98 2.27 -11.22
CA GLU A 322 -2.55 2.30 -10.84
C GLU A 322 -1.75 1.43 -11.83
N PHE A 323 -0.54 1.85 -12.26
CA PHE A 323 0.27 1.03 -13.18
C PHE A 323 0.82 -0.23 -12.50
N GLY A 324 1.39 -0.03 -11.31
CA GLY A 324 1.99 -1.09 -10.52
C GLY A 324 2.70 -0.52 -9.29
N LEU A 325 2.16 -0.82 -8.10
CA LEU A 325 2.86 -0.59 -6.84
C LEU A 325 3.70 -1.83 -6.52
N ARG A 326 4.86 -1.66 -5.89
CA ARG A 326 5.92 -2.71 -5.78
C ARG A 326 5.59 -3.85 -4.79
N SER A 327 4.64 -4.70 -5.16
CA SER A 327 4.46 -6.03 -4.55
C SER A 327 5.72 -6.89 -4.71
N GLY A 328 5.87 -7.93 -3.88
CA GLY A 328 7.02 -8.83 -3.93
C GLY A 328 8.21 -8.45 -3.01
N GLY A 329 8.10 -7.40 -2.20
CA GLY A 329 9.07 -7.09 -1.12
C GLY A 329 10.04 -5.93 -1.38
N GLY A 330 9.79 -5.08 -2.39
CA GLY A 330 10.65 -3.94 -2.73
C GLY A 330 10.58 -2.80 -1.71
N SER A 331 9.59 -1.93 -1.87
CA SER A 331 9.20 -0.98 -0.83
C SER A 331 8.47 -1.72 0.31
N ASP A 332 8.38 -1.09 1.48
CA ASP A 332 7.45 -1.55 2.52
C ASP A 332 6.03 -1.61 1.94
N CYS A 333 5.41 -2.78 1.94
CA CYS A 333 4.13 -3.02 1.27
C CYS A 333 2.93 -2.38 1.99
N THR A 334 3.13 -1.76 3.16
CA THR A 334 2.05 -1.44 4.10
C THR A 334 1.54 0.00 4.04
N ALA A 335 2.36 0.94 3.59
CA ALA A 335 1.93 2.31 3.28
C ALA A 335 0.93 2.37 2.10
N TRP A 336 1.18 1.58 1.05
CA TRP A 336 0.55 1.76 -0.27
C TRP A 336 -0.95 1.42 -0.37
N PRO A 337 -1.51 0.42 0.35
CA PRO A 337 -2.96 0.21 0.39
C PRO A 337 -3.74 1.44 0.85
N GLN A 338 -3.14 2.35 1.63
CA GLN A 338 -3.80 3.57 2.09
C GLN A 338 -4.02 4.61 0.99
N ASN A 339 -3.35 4.49 -0.17
CA ASN A 339 -3.44 5.44 -1.28
C ASN A 339 -4.90 5.83 -1.58
N PRO A 340 -5.28 7.12 -1.46
CA PRO A 340 -6.63 7.57 -1.72
C PRO A 340 -6.95 7.44 -3.22
N ARG A 341 -8.20 7.12 -3.52
CA ARG A 341 -8.71 7.15 -4.90
C ARG A 341 -8.70 8.60 -5.40
N SER A 342 -8.02 8.86 -6.51
CA SER A 342 -8.08 10.15 -7.20
C SER A 342 -9.23 10.26 -8.20
N HIS A 343 -10.05 9.20 -8.34
CA HIS A 343 -11.22 9.18 -9.22
C HIS A 343 -12.36 8.29 -8.69
N ARG A 344 -13.59 8.48 -9.19
CA ARG A 344 -14.80 7.76 -8.76
C ARG A 344 -14.77 6.27 -9.13
N THR A 345 -14.30 5.96 -10.33
CA THR A 345 -13.97 4.60 -10.77
C THR A 345 -12.45 4.50 -10.77
N TYR A 346 -11.91 3.64 -9.91
CA TYR A 346 -10.47 3.57 -9.66
C TYR A 346 -10.05 2.13 -9.38
N TYR A 347 -9.20 1.60 -10.26
CA TYR A 347 -8.68 0.23 -10.27
C TYR A 347 -7.29 0.17 -9.62
N ARG A 348 -7.04 -0.87 -8.81
CA ARG A 348 -5.74 -1.04 -8.12
C ARG A 348 -4.71 -1.76 -9.00
N GLY A 349 -3.43 -1.54 -8.70
CA GLY A 349 -2.30 -1.96 -9.55
C GLY A 349 -1.15 -2.62 -8.79
N ALA A 350 -0.56 -3.67 -9.36
CA ALA A 350 0.55 -4.43 -8.75
C ALA A 350 1.66 -4.80 -9.76
N LEU A 351 2.87 -5.07 -9.23
CA LEU A 351 4.04 -5.56 -9.99
C LEU A 351 4.37 -7.00 -9.61
N VAL A 352 4.67 -7.86 -10.59
CA VAL A 352 5.17 -9.24 -10.35
C VAL A 352 6.61 -9.24 -9.85
N GLY A 353 7.44 -8.32 -10.35
CA GLY A 353 8.82 -8.14 -9.98
C GLY A 353 9.43 -6.86 -10.55
N TRP A 354 10.75 -6.72 -10.37
CA TRP A 354 11.53 -5.65 -10.99
C TRP A 354 13.00 -6.06 -11.06
N ASP A 355 13.57 -6.20 -12.26
CA ASP A 355 15.01 -6.21 -12.53
C ASP A 355 15.22 -5.84 -14.01
N ASN A 356 15.48 -4.55 -14.25
CA ASN A 356 15.74 -4.01 -15.58
C ASN A 356 17.24 -4.00 -15.96
N THR A 357 18.10 -4.68 -15.18
CA THR A 357 19.52 -4.82 -15.53
C THR A 357 19.81 -5.50 -16.87
N PRO A 358 18.95 -6.37 -17.46
CA PRO A 358 19.19 -6.90 -18.82
C PRO A 358 19.19 -5.82 -19.91
N ARG A 359 18.35 -4.79 -19.76
CA ARG A 359 18.36 -3.58 -20.63
C ARG A 359 19.68 -2.82 -20.47
N HIS A 360 20.24 -2.84 -19.27
CA HIS A 360 21.45 -2.12 -18.83
C HIS A 360 22.73 -2.96 -18.75
N ALA A 361 22.78 -4.11 -19.44
CA ALA A 361 23.92 -5.03 -19.38
C ALA A 361 25.25 -4.46 -19.93
N THR A 362 25.23 -3.28 -20.55
CA THR A 362 26.41 -2.60 -21.14
C THR A 362 26.83 -1.32 -20.43
N ASP A 363 25.97 -0.71 -19.60
CA ASP A 363 26.21 0.55 -18.89
C ASP A 363 26.15 0.41 -17.35
N GLY A 364 25.55 -0.65 -16.83
CA GLY A 364 25.35 -0.88 -15.40
C GLY A 364 24.25 -0.03 -14.76
N GLY A 365 23.43 0.67 -15.54
CA GLY A 365 22.44 1.63 -15.06
C GLY A 365 21.30 1.04 -14.22
N GLY A 366 20.72 -0.08 -14.66
CA GLY A 366 19.47 -0.64 -14.14
C GLY A 366 19.49 -1.10 -12.67
N ASP A 367 18.32 -1.17 -12.04
CA ASP A 367 18.11 -1.56 -10.64
C ASP A 367 17.27 -2.86 -10.54
N ALA A 368 17.40 -3.58 -9.43
CA ALA A 368 16.77 -4.88 -9.23
C ALA A 368 16.20 -5.06 -7.81
N LEU A 369 14.99 -5.61 -7.72
CA LEU A 369 14.41 -6.16 -6.51
C LEU A 369 15.01 -7.56 -6.26
N VAL A 370 16.19 -7.56 -5.65
CA VAL A 370 16.98 -8.76 -5.40
C VAL A 370 16.27 -9.82 -4.53
N PHE A 371 15.43 -9.39 -3.59
CA PHE A 371 14.63 -10.25 -2.70
C PHE A 371 13.18 -10.46 -3.17
N ASN A 372 12.93 -10.56 -4.48
CA ASN A 372 11.62 -11.01 -4.99
C ASN A 372 11.49 -12.55 -4.93
N HIS A 373 10.32 -13.07 -4.57
CA HIS A 373 10.00 -14.50 -4.63
C HIS A 373 8.47 -14.73 -4.56
N PRO A 374 7.83 -15.60 -5.39
CA PRO A 374 6.37 -15.75 -5.43
C PRO A 374 5.68 -16.08 -4.08
N LYS A 375 6.32 -16.87 -3.21
CA LYS A 375 5.84 -17.11 -1.82
C LYS A 375 5.61 -15.81 -1.01
N THR A 376 6.22 -14.65 -1.31
CA THR A 376 5.95 -13.38 -0.59
C THR A 376 4.62 -12.73 -0.96
N TRP A 377 3.94 -13.25 -1.99
CA TRP A 377 2.53 -12.97 -2.28
C TRP A 377 1.58 -13.90 -1.51
N LYS A 378 2.11 -15.00 -0.94
CA LYS A 378 1.36 -16.12 -0.38
C LYS A 378 1.78 -16.39 1.06
N HIS A 379 1.14 -15.68 1.98
CA HIS A 379 0.84 -16.23 3.29
C HIS A 379 -0.32 -15.49 3.95
N SER A 380 -0.93 -16.08 4.97
CA SER A 380 -1.65 -15.34 6.04
C SER A 380 -0.74 -14.40 6.87
N THR A 381 0.48 -14.20 6.38
CA THR A 381 1.52 -13.34 6.92
C THR A 381 1.99 -12.37 5.84
N THR A 382 2.88 -12.73 4.91
CA THR A 382 3.32 -11.78 3.85
C THR A 382 2.18 -11.38 2.92
N ASP A 383 1.59 -10.22 3.22
CA ASP A 383 0.20 -9.92 2.85
C ASP A 383 0.10 -9.11 1.54
N GLY A 384 1.17 -8.97 0.76
CA GLY A 384 1.30 -7.95 -0.30
C GLY A 384 0.15 -7.93 -1.33
N MET A 385 -0.10 -9.05 -2.00
CA MET A 385 -1.23 -9.16 -2.96
C MET A 385 -2.58 -9.20 -2.23
N ILE A 386 -2.64 -9.82 -1.05
CA ILE A 386 -3.85 -9.94 -0.25
C ILE A 386 -4.32 -8.57 0.27
N GLN A 387 -3.43 -7.63 0.58
CA GLN A 387 -3.76 -6.25 0.97
C GLN A 387 -4.31 -5.44 -0.21
N VAL A 388 -3.77 -5.62 -1.42
CA VAL A 388 -4.33 -5.00 -2.64
C VAL A 388 -5.76 -5.51 -2.86
N MET A 389 -5.98 -6.82 -2.73
CA MET A 389 -7.32 -7.42 -2.81
C MET A 389 -8.23 -6.96 -1.65
N ARG A 390 -7.73 -6.89 -0.41
CA ARG A 390 -8.46 -6.36 0.76
C ARG A 390 -8.94 -4.94 0.51
N ARG A 391 -8.07 -4.09 -0.05
CA ARG A 391 -8.39 -2.70 -0.40
C ARG A 391 -9.45 -2.60 -1.50
N ILE A 392 -9.41 -3.47 -2.51
CA ILE A 392 -10.49 -3.55 -3.52
C ILE A 392 -11.82 -3.94 -2.86
N LYS A 393 -11.81 -4.84 -1.86
CA LYS A 393 -13.05 -5.30 -1.20
C LYS A 393 -13.60 -4.30 -0.19
N THR A 394 -12.77 -3.56 0.55
CA THR A 394 -13.20 -2.52 1.49
C THR A 394 -13.52 -1.18 0.82
N ASP A 395 -12.96 -0.91 -0.37
CA ASP A 395 -13.21 0.27 -1.19
C ASP A 395 -13.54 -0.17 -2.64
N PRO A 396 -14.70 -0.79 -2.88
CA PRO A 396 -15.10 -1.30 -4.20
C PRO A 396 -15.52 -0.17 -5.14
N ASN A 397 -15.44 -0.40 -6.44
CA ASN A 397 -16.01 0.51 -7.44
C ASN A 397 -17.55 0.58 -7.33
N PRO A 398 -18.19 1.64 -7.86
CA PRO A 398 -19.64 1.83 -7.81
C PRO A 398 -20.43 0.64 -8.36
N VAL A 399 -21.68 0.45 -7.91
CA VAL A 399 -22.57 -0.61 -8.45
C VAL A 399 -22.68 -0.46 -9.97
N GLY A 400 -22.48 -1.58 -10.69
CA GLY A 400 -22.41 -1.63 -12.16
C GLY A 400 -21.03 -1.35 -12.76
N GLN A 401 -20.05 -0.92 -11.95
CA GLN A 401 -18.64 -0.84 -12.37
C GLN A 401 -17.86 -2.08 -11.90
N GLU A 402 -16.90 -2.49 -12.72
CA GLU A 402 -16.07 -3.66 -12.44
C GLU A 402 -15.01 -3.38 -11.37
N ASN A 403 -14.46 -4.45 -10.78
CA ASN A 403 -13.35 -4.36 -9.83
C ASN A 403 -12.10 -5.01 -10.42
N PHE A 404 -11.59 -4.41 -11.49
CA PHE A 404 -10.34 -4.83 -12.11
C PHE A 404 -9.14 -4.59 -11.18
N LEU A 405 -8.20 -5.53 -11.24
CA LEU A 405 -6.88 -5.47 -10.62
C LEU A 405 -5.86 -5.58 -11.74
N PHE A 406 -5.18 -4.48 -12.07
CA PHE A 406 -4.17 -4.49 -13.12
C PHE A 406 -2.84 -4.99 -12.58
N ILE A 407 -2.19 -5.90 -13.29
CA ILE A 407 -0.91 -6.48 -12.86
C ILE A 407 0.07 -6.38 -14.01
N ASN A 408 1.12 -5.58 -13.82
CA ASN A 408 2.26 -5.49 -14.72
C ASN A 408 3.24 -6.60 -14.30
N ALA A 409 3.52 -7.63 -15.10
CA ALA A 409 2.90 -8.01 -16.39
C ALA A 409 2.81 -9.52 -16.59
N PHE A 410 2.15 -9.92 -17.69
CA PHE A 410 2.16 -11.30 -18.16
C PHE A 410 3.54 -11.72 -18.68
N ASN A 411 4.22 -10.82 -19.42
CA ASN A 411 5.42 -11.14 -20.19
C ASN A 411 6.50 -10.04 -20.26
N GLU A 412 6.61 -9.11 -19.30
CA GLU A 412 7.66 -8.05 -19.34
C GLU A 412 9.03 -8.60 -18.90
N TRP A 413 9.61 -9.45 -19.74
CA TRP A 413 10.84 -10.18 -19.48
C TRP A 413 12.07 -9.28 -19.31
N GLY A 414 12.10 -8.12 -19.96
CA GLY A 414 13.20 -7.15 -19.87
C GLY A 414 13.38 -6.52 -18.49
N GLU A 415 12.33 -6.53 -17.68
CA GLU A 415 12.30 -6.04 -16.29
C GLU A 415 12.04 -7.17 -15.29
N SER A 416 12.21 -8.44 -15.71
CA SER A 416 11.92 -9.63 -14.92
C SER A 416 10.52 -9.62 -14.28
N ASN A 417 9.54 -9.03 -14.98
CA ASN A 417 8.24 -8.68 -14.44
C ASN A 417 7.13 -9.47 -15.16
N THR A 418 7.11 -10.79 -14.93
CA THR A 418 6.44 -11.76 -15.81
C THR A 418 5.73 -12.87 -15.04
N PHE A 419 4.55 -13.25 -15.50
CA PHE A 419 3.79 -14.42 -15.02
C PHE A 419 4.13 -15.71 -15.79
N GLU A 420 4.77 -15.61 -16.96
CA GLU A 420 5.14 -16.80 -17.74
C GLU A 420 6.16 -17.69 -17.02
N HIS A 421 6.14 -18.99 -17.36
CA HIS A 421 7.00 -20.02 -16.75
C HIS A 421 8.49 -19.65 -16.89
N SER A 422 9.16 -19.44 -15.76
CA SER A 422 10.57 -19.01 -15.68
C SER A 422 11.52 -20.10 -15.18
N THR A 423 12.81 -19.96 -15.48
CA THR A 423 13.89 -20.85 -15.00
C THR A 423 13.94 -20.95 -13.47
N ARG A 424 13.83 -19.82 -12.78
CA ARG A 424 14.01 -19.72 -11.33
C ARG A 424 12.76 -20.07 -10.52
N PHE A 425 11.58 -19.65 -10.95
CA PHE A 425 10.36 -19.72 -10.14
C PHE A 425 9.26 -20.64 -10.70
N GLY A 426 9.49 -21.30 -11.82
CA GLY A 426 8.47 -22.12 -12.44
C GLY A 426 7.28 -21.26 -12.90
N ASP A 427 6.07 -21.77 -12.65
CA ASP A 427 4.77 -21.08 -12.71
C ASP A 427 4.37 -20.40 -11.38
N GLY A 428 5.34 -20.19 -10.48
CA GLY A 428 5.10 -19.84 -9.08
C GLY A 428 4.29 -18.56 -8.83
N PHE A 429 4.44 -17.52 -9.66
CA PHE A 429 3.66 -16.29 -9.50
C PHE A 429 2.19 -16.46 -9.90
N LEU A 430 1.87 -17.29 -10.91
CA LEU A 430 0.48 -17.63 -11.27
C LEU A 430 -0.17 -18.46 -10.16
N LYS A 431 0.56 -19.42 -9.57
CA LYS A 431 0.10 -20.15 -8.39
C LYS A 431 -0.17 -19.22 -7.20
N ALA A 432 0.74 -18.30 -6.91
CA ALA A 432 0.58 -17.36 -5.81
C ALA A 432 -0.59 -16.37 -6.03
N LEU A 433 -0.83 -15.92 -7.27
CA LEU A 433 -2.02 -15.13 -7.63
C LEU A 433 -3.32 -15.93 -7.38
N ASN A 434 -3.36 -17.19 -7.79
CA ASN A 434 -4.52 -18.06 -7.59
C ASN A 434 -4.84 -18.22 -6.10
N GLU A 435 -3.82 -18.56 -5.29
CA GLU A 435 -3.95 -18.78 -3.85
C GLU A 435 -4.31 -17.48 -3.09
N ALA A 436 -3.72 -16.34 -3.46
CA ALA A 436 -4.05 -15.05 -2.87
C ALA A 436 -5.50 -14.63 -3.15
N LYS A 437 -6.00 -14.88 -4.37
CA LYS A 437 -7.40 -14.59 -4.71
C LYS A 437 -8.38 -15.57 -4.04
N GLU A 438 -8.05 -16.86 -3.97
CA GLU A 438 -8.85 -17.84 -3.23
C GLU A 438 -8.98 -17.44 -1.75
N TYR A 439 -7.88 -17.04 -1.12
CA TYR A 439 -7.89 -16.51 0.25
C TYR A 439 -8.75 -15.24 0.36
N ALA A 440 -8.57 -14.26 -0.53
CA ALA A 440 -9.35 -13.02 -0.51
C ALA A 440 -10.85 -13.23 -0.76
N ASP A 441 -11.24 -14.20 -1.60
CA ASP A 441 -12.64 -14.54 -1.87
C ASP A 441 -13.30 -15.34 -0.75
N THR A 442 -12.55 -16.16 -0.01
CA THR A 442 -13.06 -16.95 1.11
C THR A 442 -13.06 -16.21 2.45
N HIS A 443 -12.06 -15.35 2.73
CA HIS A 443 -11.86 -14.75 4.05
C HIS A 443 -12.22 -13.25 4.14
N ILE A 444 -12.26 -12.51 3.02
CA ILE A 444 -12.42 -11.05 3.04
C ILE A 444 -13.78 -10.63 2.48
N LYS A 445 -14.58 -9.93 3.29
CA LYS A 445 -15.91 -9.41 2.95
C LYS A 445 -15.84 -8.13 2.10
N TRP A 446 -16.81 -7.95 1.20
CA TRP A 446 -17.00 -6.69 0.45
C TRP A 446 -17.67 -5.61 1.32
N SER A 447 -17.31 -4.33 1.16
CA SER A 447 -17.84 -3.21 1.96
C SER A 447 -19.38 -3.13 2.02
N PRO A 448 -20.15 -3.34 0.93
CA PRO A 448 -21.61 -3.39 1.02
C PRO A 448 -22.16 -4.52 1.92
N HIS A 449 -21.41 -5.61 2.11
CA HIS A 449 -21.77 -6.64 3.10
C HIS A 449 -21.45 -6.15 4.51
N LEU A 450 -20.27 -5.52 4.70
CA LEU A 450 -19.89 -4.89 5.98
C LEU A 450 -20.89 -3.80 6.40
N LEU A 451 -21.40 -2.98 5.48
CA LEU A 451 -22.42 -1.96 5.73
C LEU A 451 -23.78 -2.55 6.16
N LEU A 452 -24.20 -3.70 5.61
CA LEU A 452 -25.42 -4.38 6.03
C LEU A 452 -25.25 -5.10 7.38
N GLU A 453 -24.07 -5.65 7.66
CA GLU A 453 -23.72 -6.26 8.94
C GLU A 453 -23.64 -5.17 10.04
N SER A 454 -22.91 -4.09 9.77
CA SER A 454 -22.84 -2.85 10.53
C SER A 454 -24.23 -2.29 10.86
N SER A 455 -25.13 -2.19 9.88
CA SER A 455 -26.49 -1.67 10.10
C SER A 455 -27.31 -2.48 11.12
N LYS A 456 -27.06 -3.80 11.23
CA LYS A 456 -27.67 -4.66 12.25
C LYS A 456 -26.99 -4.51 13.60
N ILE A 457 -25.66 -4.57 13.62
CA ILE A 457 -24.87 -4.40 14.85
C ILE A 457 -25.13 -3.02 15.48
N ALA A 458 -25.34 -1.97 14.68
CA ALA A 458 -25.72 -0.65 15.16
C ALA A 458 -27.06 -0.64 15.92
N GLN A 459 -28.01 -1.52 15.57
CA GLN A 459 -29.25 -1.68 16.34
C GLN A 459 -28.98 -2.36 17.68
N GLU A 460 -28.16 -3.43 17.70
CA GLU A 460 -27.73 -4.13 18.92
C GLU A 460 -26.84 -3.29 19.85
N VAL A 461 -26.09 -2.32 19.29
CA VAL A 461 -25.29 -1.33 20.03
C VAL A 461 -26.16 -0.29 20.72
N ASN A 462 -27.23 0.15 20.06
CA ASN A 462 -28.17 1.14 20.58
C ASN A 462 -29.20 0.56 21.58
N ASP A 463 -29.40 -0.77 21.63
CA ASP A 463 -30.24 -1.38 22.66
C ASP A 463 -29.55 -1.37 24.05
N ASN A 464 -30.26 -0.77 25.01
CA ASN A 464 -29.82 -0.63 26.40
C ASN A 464 -29.96 -1.93 27.21
N ASN A 465 -30.62 -2.96 26.67
CA ASN A 465 -30.73 -4.28 27.28
C ASN A 465 -29.60 -5.24 26.86
N THR A 466 -28.87 -4.95 25.78
CA THR A 466 -27.80 -5.83 25.29
C THR A 466 -26.69 -5.99 26.34
N GLN A 467 -26.41 -7.23 26.74
CA GLN A 467 -25.26 -7.55 27.60
C GLN A 467 -23.95 -7.25 26.86
N VAL A 468 -23.04 -6.56 27.56
CA VAL A 468 -21.65 -6.36 27.13
C VAL A 468 -20.74 -7.07 28.14
N ASP A 469 -19.89 -7.97 27.64
CA ASP A 469 -18.94 -8.72 28.46
C ASP A 469 -17.68 -7.90 28.72
N ALA A 470 -17.12 -7.31 27.67
CA ALA A 470 -15.89 -6.52 27.70
C ALA A 470 -16.02 -5.16 27.00
N CYS A 471 -15.42 -4.13 27.61
CA CYS A 471 -15.02 -2.89 26.93
C CYS A 471 -13.55 -2.97 26.49
N VAL A 472 -13.25 -2.78 25.22
CA VAL A 472 -11.87 -2.73 24.71
C VAL A 472 -11.43 -1.27 24.58
N ILE A 473 -10.39 -0.87 25.31
CA ILE A 473 -9.80 0.46 25.23
C ILE A 473 -8.55 0.34 24.36
N ILE A 474 -8.63 0.86 23.13
CA ILE A 474 -7.61 0.72 22.09
C ILE A 474 -6.77 2.00 22.06
N ARG A 475 -5.50 1.91 22.43
CA ARG A 475 -4.55 3.04 22.41
C ARG A 475 -3.94 3.19 21.03
N ASP A 476 -4.31 4.25 20.32
CA ASP A 476 -3.78 4.61 19.00
C ASP A 476 -2.68 5.67 19.14
N PHE A 477 -1.43 5.23 19.11
CA PHE A 477 -0.26 6.07 19.32
C PHE A 477 0.23 6.74 18.02
N HIS A 478 0.87 7.90 18.15
CA HIS A 478 1.70 8.44 17.07
C HIS A 478 3.01 7.64 16.95
N THR A 479 3.15 6.84 15.89
CA THR A 479 4.25 5.88 15.76
C THR A 479 5.43 6.45 14.95
N THR A 480 6.47 6.94 15.63
CA THR A 480 7.74 7.35 14.97
C THR A 480 8.65 6.17 14.58
N TYR A 481 8.23 4.93 14.83
CA TYR A 481 8.98 3.72 14.48
C TYR A 481 8.57 3.20 13.09
N PRO A 482 9.53 3.00 12.16
CA PRO A 482 9.26 2.60 10.77
C PRO A 482 8.92 1.11 10.63
N PHE A 483 8.17 0.53 11.58
CA PHE A 483 7.72 -0.87 11.60
C PHE A 483 6.22 -1.02 11.91
N GLN A 484 5.55 0.05 12.37
CA GLN A 484 4.14 0.00 12.80
C GLN A 484 3.13 0.47 11.73
N GLU A 485 3.59 0.96 10.58
CA GLU A 485 2.73 1.17 9.39
C GLU A 485 2.06 -0.13 8.92
N ALA A 486 2.70 -1.25 9.20
CA ALA A 486 2.18 -2.60 9.00
C ALA A 486 1.04 -3.00 9.95
N TRP A 487 0.88 -2.32 11.08
CA TRP A 487 0.03 -2.71 12.20
C TRP A 487 -0.89 -1.56 12.56
N THR A 488 -1.86 -1.35 11.68
CA THR A 488 -2.78 -0.22 11.81
C THR A 488 -4.01 -0.59 12.64
N LEU A 489 -4.62 0.44 13.24
CA LEU A 489 -5.92 0.37 13.90
C LEU A 489 -6.96 -0.42 13.08
N ALA A 490 -6.93 -0.32 11.74
CA ALA A 490 -7.82 -1.09 10.86
C ALA A 490 -7.71 -2.62 11.05
N GLN A 491 -6.50 -3.16 11.21
CA GLN A 491 -6.30 -4.60 11.42
C GLN A 491 -6.76 -5.04 12.82
N THR A 492 -6.46 -4.24 13.86
CA THR A 492 -7.01 -4.49 15.20
C THR A 492 -8.54 -4.52 15.17
N VAL A 493 -9.16 -3.55 14.48
CA VAL A 493 -10.62 -3.48 14.26
C VAL A 493 -11.14 -4.70 13.49
N ASP A 494 -10.46 -5.14 12.42
CA ASP A 494 -10.81 -6.38 11.69
C ASP A 494 -10.80 -7.59 12.64
N SER A 495 -9.73 -7.78 13.42
CA SER A 495 -9.62 -8.92 14.34
C SER A 495 -10.70 -8.93 15.42
N LEU A 496 -11.04 -7.75 15.98
CA LEU A 496 -12.14 -7.60 16.93
C LEU A 496 -13.50 -7.88 16.28
N ARG A 497 -13.73 -7.44 15.04
CA ARG A 497 -14.97 -7.71 14.31
C ARG A 497 -15.20 -9.20 14.17
N ASP A 498 -14.15 -9.96 13.89
CA ASP A 498 -14.21 -11.36 13.50
C ASP A 498 -14.27 -12.34 14.69
N LEU A 499 -14.01 -11.89 15.93
CA LEU A 499 -14.28 -12.59 17.21
C LEU A 499 -15.64 -13.33 17.25
N LYS A 500 -15.66 -14.57 17.75
CA LYS A 500 -16.86 -15.41 17.94
C LYS A 500 -17.83 -14.75 18.92
N ASN A 501 -17.35 -14.40 20.13
CA ASN A 501 -18.11 -13.56 21.05
C ASN A 501 -18.27 -12.12 20.50
N LYS A 502 -19.48 -11.75 20.06
CA LYS A 502 -19.81 -10.41 19.57
C LYS A 502 -20.17 -9.40 20.67
N ARG A 503 -20.27 -9.82 21.95
CA ARG A 503 -20.73 -8.99 23.10
C ARG A 503 -19.65 -8.04 23.66
N TRP A 504 -18.87 -7.43 22.79
CA TRP A 504 -17.87 -6.41 23.15
C TRP A 504 -18.28 -5.03 22.62
N ARG A 505 -17.73 -3.98 23.24
CA ARG A 505 -17.74 -2.60 22.74
C ARG A 505 -16.31 -2.06 22.84
N ALA A 506 -15.92 -1.07 22.05
CA ALA A 506 -14.59 -0.47 22.16
C ALA A 506 -14.60 1.06 22.09
N VAL A 507 -13.53 1.63 22.62
CA VAL A 507 -13.20 3.06 22.54
C VAL A 507 -11.75 3.19 22.10
N VAL A 508 -11.50 3.92 21.02
CA VAL A 508 -10.15 4.31 20.62
C VAL A 508 -9.74 5.54 21.40
N ALA A 509 -8.67 5.42 22.18
CA ALA A 509 -7.99 6.54 22.81
C ALA A 509 -6.86 7.00 21.88
N GLY A 510 -7.01 8.17 21.26
CA GLY A 510 -5.93 8.80 20.49
C GLY A 510 -4.81 9.27 21.42
N VAL A 511 -3.57 8.90 21.09
CA VAL A 511 -2.36 9.21 21.86
C VAL A 511 -1.34 9.87 20.92
N HIS A 512 -1.68 11.09 20.49
CA HIS A 512 -0.97 11.88 19.47
C HIS A 512 -0.55 13.25 20.02
N SER A 513 0.51 13.84 19.47
CA SER A 513 0.87 15.26 19.65
C SER A 513 0.40 16.10 18.46
N ASP A 514 0.32 17.43 18.63
CA ASP A 514 -0.69 18.26 17.95
C ASP A 514 -0.66 18.34 16.41
N ASP A 515 0.50 18.23 15.75
CA ASP A 515 0.62 18.52 14.30
C ASP A 515 0.06 17.43 13.37
N GLU A 516 0.10 16.15 13.76
CA GLU A 516 -0.48 15.03 12.98
C GLU A 516 -1.48 14.22 13.81
N LYS A 517 -2.63 14.85 14.14
CA LYS A 517 -3.82 14.12 14.59
C LYS A 517 -4.27 13.16 13.47
N ARG A 518 -3.82 11.91 13.57
CA ARG A 518 -4.15 10.78 12.66
C ARG A 518 -5.64 10.83 12.36
N LYS A 519 -6.04 10.57 11.11
CA LYS A 519 -7.45 10.52 10.68
C LYS A 519 -8.19 9.27 11.21
N VAL A 520 -8.15 9.03 12.52
CA VAL A 520 -8.78 7.93 13.26
C VAL A 520 -10.25 7.80 12.88
N ASP A 521 -10.98 8.91 12.84
CA ASP A 521 -12.40 8.92 12.46
C ASP A 521 -12.62 8.39 11.04
N TYR A 522 -11.72 8.70 10.09
CA TYR A 522 -11.80 8.17 8.73
C TYR A 522 -11.43 6.69 8.68
N THR A 523 -10.44 6.25 9.48
CA THR A 523 -10.12 4.82 9.63
C THR A 523 -11.34 4.06 10.14
N LEU A 524 -11.92 4.47 11.28
CA LEU A 524 -13.11 3.85 11.87
C LEU A 524 -14.33 3.91 10.95
N LEU A 525 -14.55 5.05 10.29
CA LEU A 525 -15.60 5.22 9.28
C LEU A 525 -15.44 4.23 8.12
N ASN A 526 -14.22 4.00 7.63
CA ASN A 526 -13.91 3.03 6.56
C ASN A 526 -14.05 1.57 7.02
N MET A 527 -13.80 1.26 8.30
CA MET A 527 -14.03 -0.08 8.86
C MET A 527 -15.52 -0.41 9.03
N HIS A 528 -16.39 0.62 9.01
CA HIS A 528 -17.85 0.52 9.19
C HIS A 528 -18.26 -0.20 10.50
N GLU A 529 -17.48 -0.15 11.58
CA GLU A 529 -17.71 -0.95 12.79
C GLU A 529 -18.36 -0.14 13.93
N PRO A 530 -19.68 -0.26 14.19
CA PRO A 530 -20.40 0.60 15.12
C PRO A 530 -20.23 0.21 16.60
N ARG A 531 -19.58 -0.93 16.91
CA ARG A 531 -19.18 -1.26 18.30
C ARG A 531 -18.02 -0.41 18.80
N ILE A 532 -17.33 0.30 17.90
CA ILE A 532 -16.12 1.09 18.17
C ILE A 532 -16.42 2.56 17.95
N ILE A 533 -15.96 3.41 18.87
CA ILE A 533 -15.98 4.87 18.72
C ILE A 533 -14.58 5.45 18.95
N ASN A 534 -14.34 6.65 18.44
CA ASN A 534 -13.21 7.47 18.89
C ASN A 534 -13.56 8.16 20.21
N ALA A 535 -12.56 8.48 21.04
CA ALA A 535 -12.71 9.31 22.23
C ALA A 535 -12.28 10.74 21.93
N ASP A 536 -13.18 11.71 22.12
CA ASP A 536 -12.88 13.14 22.15
C ASP A 536 -12.10 13.50 23.43
N ILE A 537 -10.84 13.07 23.51
CA ILE A 537 -9.94 13.32 24.64
C ILE A 537 -9.58 14.82 24.63
N PRO A 538 -9.86 15.60 25.70
CA PRO A 538 -9.59 17.04 25.73
C PRO A 538 -8.11 17.38 25.49
N ASP A 539 -7.84 18.49 24.79
CA ASP A 539 -6.47 18.87 24.44
C ASP A 539 -5.57 19.10 25.68
N ASP A 540 -6.13 19.48 26.84
CA ASP A 540 -5.36 19.57 28.10
C ASP A 540 -4.93 18.19 28.64
N VAL A 541 -5.68 17.13 28.35
CA VAL A 541 -5.30 15.74 28.60
C VAL A 541 -4.27 15.28 27.55
N GLN A 542 -4.42 15.69 26.29
CA GLN A 542 -3.46 15.37 25.22
C GLN A 542 -2.09 16.00 25.46
N GLN A 543 -2.04 17.27 25.88
CA GLN A 543 -0.78 17.96 26.23
C GLN A 543 -0.05 17.28 27.41
N ARG A 544 -0.79 16.63 28.33
CA ARG A 544 -0.18 15.81 29.40
C ARG A 544 0.27 14.42 28.94
N ILE A 545 0.16 14.07 27.65
CA ILE A 545 0.77 12.84 27.10
C ILE A 545 2.29 13.00 27.00
N GLU A 546 2.82 14.22 26.86
CA GLU A 546 4.28 14.47 26.96
C GLU A 546 4.85 14.08 28.34
N GLU A 547 4.04 14.15 29.41
CA GLU A 547 4.41 13.65 30.74
C GLU A 547 4.26 12.11 30.91
N SER A 548 3.65 11.41 29.95
CA SER A 548 3.31 9.98 30.03
C SER A 548 3.11 9.38 28.62
N PRO A 549 4.22 9.11 27.89
CA PRO A 549 4.18 8.67 26.49
C PRO A 549 3.66 7.23 26.27
N ASP A 550 3.30 6.53 27.35
CA ASP A 550 2.55 5.26 27.33
C ASP A 550 1.03 5.45 27.16
N GLY A 551 0.56 6.71 27.08
CA GLY A 551 -0.87 7.01 26.97
C GLY A 551 -1.66 6.73 28.25
N SER A 552 -1.01 6.54 29.40
CA SER A 552 -1.67 6.32 30.69
C SER A 552 -2.67 7.44 31.02
N ASN A 553 -2.32 8.70 30.76
CA ASN A 553 -3.19 9.86 31.01
C ASN A 553 -4.46 9.84 30.14
N ALA A 554 -4.34 9.51 28.85
CA ALA A 554 -5.46 9.34 27.93
C ALA A 554 -6.36 8.16 28.36
N THR A 555 -5.74 7.05 28.74
CA THR A 555 -6.42 5.81 29.14
C THR A 555 -7.17 5.96 30.45
N ASP A 556 -6.55 6.53 31.49
CA ASP A 556 -7.20 6.85 32.76
C ASP A 556 -8.37 7.83 32.55
N TRP A 557 -8.24 8.81 31.65
CA TRP A 557 -9.36 9.72 31.31
C TRP A 557 -10.52 8.98 30.65
N VAL A 558 -10.26 8.09 29.70
CA VAL A 558 -11.31 7.26 29.06
C VAL A 558 -11.99 6.36 30.08
N ILE A 559 -11.25 5.69 30.98
CA ILE A 559 -11.82 4.83 32.05
C ILE A 559 -12.70 5.65 33.02
N LYS A 560 -12.27 6.85 33.39
CA LYS A 560 -13.03 7.74 34.29
C LYS A 560 -14.34 8.21 33.67
N ASN A 561 -14.31 8.57 32.38
CA ASN A 561 -15.45 9.11 31.63
C ASN A 561 -16.19 8.04 30.81
N ILE A 562 -15.96 6.74 31.06
CA ILE A 562 -16.41 5.68 30.15
C ILE A 562 -17.93 5.63 29.96
N ASP A 563 -18.72 5.99 30.99
CA ASP A 563 -20.18 6.00 30.91
C ASP A 563 -20.74 7.11 30.01
N THR A 564 -20.00 8.22 29.83
CA THR A 564 -20.37 9.33 28.94
C THR A 564 -19.75 9.19 27.55
N VAL A 565 -18.53 8.64 27.46
CA VAL A 565 -17.86 8.36 26.19
C VAL A 565 -18.56 7.20 25.47
N SER A 566 -18.75 6.05 26.13
CA SER A 566 -19.45 4.90 25.57
C SER A 566 -20.33 4.20 26.62
N PRO A 567 -21.64 4.55 26.70
CA PRO A 567 -22.60 3.89 27.60
C PRO A 567 -22.73 2.37 27.41
N GLY A 568 -22.31 1.84 26.26
CA GLY A 568 -22.16 0.40 26.04
C GLY A 568 -20.97 -0.19 26.79
N CYS A 569 -19.80 0.44 26.67
CA CYS A 569 -18.60 0.07 27.43
C CYS A 569 -18.83 0.21 28.95
N GLY A 570 -19.42 1.31 29.42
CA GLY A 570 -19.66 1.58 30.84
C GLY A 570 -20.47 0.49 31.57
N ARG A 571 -21.31 -0.25 30.84
CA ARG A 571 -22.11 -1.38 31.36
C ARG A 571 -21.32 -2.69 31.54
N ALA A 572 -20.16 -2.84 30.88
CA ALA A 572 -19.43 -4.10 30.78
C ALA A 572 -19.00 -4.70 32.13
N LYS A 573 -18.86 -6.04 32.22
CA LYS A 573 -18.26 -6.70 33.40
C LYS A 573 -16.75 -6.43 33.43
N TYR A 574 -16.09 -6.61 32.30
CA TYR A 574 -14.65 -6.47 32.14
C TYR A 574 -14.27 -5.29 31.24
N MET A 575 -13.02 -4.84 31.35
CA MET A 575 -12.32 -4.03 30.37
C MET A 575 -11.05 -4.74 29.91
N LEU A 576 -10.59 -4.42 28.70
CA LEU A 576 -9.33 -4.84 28.11
C LEU A 576 -8.60 -3.58 27.65
N ILE A 577 -7.33 -3.40 28.00
CA ILE A 577 -6.56 -2.20 27.64
C ILE A 577 -5.45 -2.65 26.68
N THR A 578 -5.56 -2.25 25.42
CA THR A 578 -4.72 -2.79 24.34
C THR A 578 -4.22 -1.68 23.42
N ASN A 579 -3.27 -1.98 22.55
CA ASN A 579 -2.71 -1.03 21.60
C ASN A 579 -3.32 -1.26 20.21
N ALA A 580 -3.42 -0.22 19.38
CA ALA A 580 -3.94 -0.25 18.00
C ALA A 580 -3.09 -1.06 16.98
N THR A 581 -2.22 -1.93 17.51
CA THR A 581 -1.25 -2.77 16.80
C THR A 581 -1.40 -4.25 17.18
N ASN A 582 -2.16 -4.58 18.23
CA ASN A 582 -2.39 -5.96 18.68
C ASN A 582 -3.56 -6.58 17.91
N LEU A 583 -3.49 -7.88 17.61
CA LEU A 583 -4.61 -8.65 17.05
C LEU A 583 -5.12 -9.71 18.02
N TYR A 584 -6.38 -10.09 17.83
CA TYR A 584 -7.04 -11.15 18.60
C TYR A 584 -7.49 -12.30 17.70
N GLU A 585 -7.19 -13.54 18.09
CA GLU A 585 -7.72 -14.73 17.41
C GLU A 585 -9.20 -14.94 17.75
N PRO A 586 -10.02 -15.58 16.89
CA PRO A 586 -11.48 -15.51 16.99
C PRO A 586 -12.12 -16.01 18.30
N ASP A 587 -11.47 -16.85 19.10
CA ASP A 587 -11.97 -17.33 20.41
C ASP A 587 -11.49 -16.52 21.63
N ALA A 588 -10.67 -15.49 21.44
CA ALA A 588 -10.01 -14.78 22.54
C ALA A 588 -10.95 -14.24 23.64
N PHE A 589 -12.21 -13.95 23.28
CA PHE A 589 -13.25 -13.38 24.16
C PHE A 589 -14.26 -14.42 24.66
N ASP A 590 -14.14 -15.70 24.27
CA ASP A 590 -15.13 -16.74 24.61
C ASP A 590 -15.09 -17.11 26.11
N ALA A 591 -13.91 -17.00 26.73
CA ALA A 591 -13.70 -17.22 28.17
C ALA A 591 -14.58 -16.33 29.09
N LEU A 592 -14.99 -15.16 28.60
CA LEU A 592 -15.76 -14.18 29.36
C LEU A 592 -17.18 -14.64 29.73
N GLY A 593 -17.74 -15.59 28.97
CA GLY A 593 -19.09 -16.10 29.21
C GLY A 593 -19.24 -16.88 30.52
N THR A 594 -18.14 -17.42 31.06
CA THR A 594 -18.12 -18.30 32.24
C THR A 594 -17.17 -17.83 33.36
N ALA A 595 -16.41 -16.76 33.15
CA ALA A 595 -15.42 -16.29 34.12
C ALA A 595 -16.04 -15.53 35.31
N ASP A 596 -15.58 -15.85 36.51
CA ASP A 596 -16.00 -15.16 37.75
C ASP A 596 -14.86 -14.55 38.58
N ALA A 597 -13.63 -14.58 38.05
CA ALA A 597 -12.50 -13.87 38.64
C ALA A 597 -12.54 -12.36 38.31
N ASP A 598 -11.88 -11.54 39.14
CA ASP A 598 -11.69 -10.11 38.90
C ASP A 598 -10.72 -9.83 37.74
N ILE A 599 -9.80 -10.74 37.45
CA ILE A 599 -8.91 -10.66 36.29
C ILE A 599 -8.90 -12.03 35.59
N VAL A 600 -9.02 -12.04 34.27
CA VAL A 600 -9.03 -13.24 33.42
C VAL A 600 -7.91 -13.12 32.39
N GLY A 601 -6.92 -14.00 32.48
CA GLY A 601 -5.79 -14.02 31.55
C GLY A 601 -6.17 -14.56 30.16
N MET A 602 -5.42 -14.12 29.15
CA MET A 602 -5.37 -14.73 27.81
C MET A 602 -4.02 -15.41 27.57
N ASN A 603 -3.96 -16.35 26.63
CA ASN A 603 -2.70 -16.81 26.05
C ASN A 603 -2.21 -15.72 25.09
N PHE A 604 -0.93 -15.34 25.14
CA PHE A 604 -0.39 -14.28 24.27
C PHE A 604 1.07 -14.54 23.88
N GLU A 605 1.47 -13.96 22.75
CA GLU A 605 2.88 -13.80 22.38
C GLU A 605 3.49 -12.64 23.21
N SER A 606 4.58 -12.88 23.94
CA SER A 606 5.21 -11.88 24.84
C SER A 606 6.62 -11.51 24.39
N LYS A 607 7.03 -10.25 24.66
CA LYS A 607 8.39 -9.76 24.38
C LYS A 607 9.46 -10.46 25.24
N GLU A 608 9.10 -10.93 26.42
CA GLU A 608 9.97 -11.65 27.38
C GLU A 608 10.08 -13.14 27.05
N SER A 609 9.11 -13.68 26.30
CA SER A 609 9.25 -14.98 25.63
C SER A 609 10.02 -14.88 24.32
N MET A 610 9.95 -13.73 23.64
CA MET A 610 10.87 -13.33 22.59
C MET A 610 12.08 -12.54 23.11
N ARG A 611 12.62 -12.88 24.29
CA ARG A 611 13.71 -12.08 24.86
C ARG A 611 14.78 -11.89 23.79
N LEU A 612 14.95 -10.65 23.28
CA LEU A 612 15.73 -10.45 22.06
C LEU A 612 17.15 -10.92 22.36
N ASP A 613 17.65 -10.61 23.55
CA ASP A 613 18.81 -11.17 24.25
C ASP A 613 19.01 -12.70 24.12
N ASP A 614 17.95 -13.52 24.16
CA ASP A 614 18.02 -15.00 24.04
C ASP A 614 18.00 -15.46 22.57
N ALA A 615 17.20 -14.81 21.70
CA ALA A 615 17.31 -14.98 20.25
C ALA A 615 18.66 -14.45 19.70
N ALA A 616 19.24 -13.50 20.44
CA ALA A 616 20.52 -12.81 20.29
C ALA A 616 21.58 -13.35 21.26
N GLN A 617 21.45 -14.59 21.71
CA GLN A 617 22.62 -15.42 21.98
C GLN A 617 22.94 -16.27 20.73
N PRO A 618 23.71 -15.72 19.76
CA PRO A 618 24.41 -16.51 18.75
C PRO A 618 25.05 -17.81 19.24
N ALA A 619 25.50 -17.85 20.50
CA ALA A 619 26.11 -19.02 21.13
C ALA A 619 25.13 -20.18 21.42
N ASN A 620 23.84 -19.89 21.62
CA ASN A 620 22.84 -20.90 22.00
C ASN A 620 22.21 -21.63 20.81
N PHE A 621 22.38 -21.12 19.58
CA PHE A 621 21.78 -21.65 18.36
C PHE A 621 22.82 -21.73 17.25
N THR A 622 22.96 -22.92 16.63
CA THR A 622 23.83 -23.08 15.45
C THR A 622 23.38 -22.14 14.33
N TRP A 623 24.31 -21.80 13.43
CA TRP A 623 24.01 -20.93 12.28
C TRP A 623 22.77 -21.40 11.50
N GLN A 624 22.60 -22.72 11.36
CA GLN A 624 21.43 -23.35 10.74
C GLN A 624 20.13 -23.02 11.48
N GLN A 625 20.09 -23.18 12.81
CA GLN A 625 18.88 -23.09 13.64
C GLN A 625 18.24 -21.69 13.70
N ARG A 626 18.95 -20.63 13.33
CA ARG A 626 18.50 -19.24 13.57
C ARG A 626 17.37 -18.74 12.67
N CYS A 627 17.21 -19.31 11.47
CA CYS A 627 15.99 -19.19 10.68
C CYS A 627 15.00 -20.35 10.98
N GLU A 628 15.51 -21.57 11.18
CA GLU A 628 14.72 -22.79 11.43
C GLU A 628 13.78 -22.67 12.65
N ARG A 629 14.21 -21.97 13.71
CA ARG A 629 13.41 -21.64 14.90
C ARG A 629 12.16 -20.77 14.62
N PHE A 630 12.04 -20.24 13.40
CA PHE A 630 11.09 -19.21 13.00
C PHE A 630 10.25 -19.58 11.76
N GLU A 631 10.80 -20.35 10.83
CA GLU A 631 10.19 -20.68 9.52
C GLU A 631 8.79 -21.31 9.56
N ASN A 632 8.44 -22.01 10.64
CA ASN A 632 7.13 -22.67 10.79
C ASN A 632 6.12 -21.86 11.63
N GLY A 633 6.47 -20.65 12.07
CA GLY A 633 5.73 -19.96 13.15
C GLY A 633 5.78 -20.70 14.50
N MET A 634 6.56 -21.78 14.61
CA MET A 634 6.64 -22.66 15.79
C MET A 634 7.55 -22.13 16.90
N SER A 635 8.01 -20.88 16.81
CA SER A 635 8.26 -20.08 18.01
C SER A 635 6.92 -19.74 18.67
N ARG A 636 6.18 -20.77 19.13
CA ARG A 636 5.04 -20.65 20.04
C ARG A 636 5.57 -20.21 21.41
N THR A 637 6.03 -18.97 21.45
CA THR A 637 6.37 -18.17 22.61
C THR A 637 5.10 -17.75 23.36
N CYS A 638 4.11 -18.65 23.34
CA CYS A 638 2.79 -18.44 23.89
C CYS A 638 2.87 -18.62 25.39
N ARG A 639 2.63 -17.55 26.14
CA ARG A 639 2.55 -17.61 27.59
C ARG A 639 1.12 -17.33 28.02
N ALA A 640 0.66 -18.06 29.02
CA ALA A 640 -0.52 -17.65 29.75
C ALA A 640 -0.21 -16.33 30.47
N SER A 641 -1.10 -15.35 30.37
CA SER A 641 -1.10 -14.22 31.29
C SER A 641 -1.31 -14.75 32.71
N THR A 642 -0.45 -14.34 33.64
CA THR A 642 -0.44 -14.77 35.05
C THR A 642 -0.21 -13.58 35.99
N VAL A 643 -0.09 -13.80 37.30
CA VAL A 643 0.20 -12.72 38.28
C VAL A 643 1.70 -12.34 38.39
N ASP A 644 2.55 -12.83 37.48
CA ASP A 644 3.99 -12.51 37.48
C ASP A 644 4.33 -11.28 36.62
N SER A 645 5.22 -10.40 37.09
CA SER A 645 5.53 -9.12 36.39
C SER A 645 6.22 -9.32 35.05
N GLU A 646 6.96 -10.41 34.89
CA GLU A 646 7.65 -10.74 33.65
C GLU A 646 6.69 -11.34 32.60
N LEU A 647 5.43 -11.61 33.00
CA LEU A 647 4.39 -12.29 32.22
C LEU A 647 3.04 -11.53 32.23
N LEU A 648 3.03 -10.27 32.69
CA LEU A 648 1.83 -9.45 32.89
C LEU A 648 1.68 -8.38 31.80
N ASP A 649 0.74 -8.60 30.88
CA ASP A 649 0.32 -7.61 29.89
C ASP A 649 -1.16 -7.25 30.07
N LEU A 650 -1.47 -5.95 29.98
CA LEU A 650 -2.81 -5.39 29.98
C LEU A 650 -3.60 -5.80 28.72
N GLY A 651 -2.91 -5.95 27.58
CA GLY A 651 -3.52 -6.44 26.34
C GLY A 651 -3.91 -7.92 26.41
N ALA A 652 -3.31 -8.66 27.35
CA ALA A 652 -3.51 -10.09 27.60
C ALA A 652 -4.39 -10.38 28.83
N ALA A 653 -5.11 -9.39 29.38
CA ALA A 653 -5.87 -9.54 30.62
C ALA A 653 -7.19 -8.76 30.61
N PHE A 654 -8.31 -9.46 30.81
CA PHE A 654 -9.61 -8.84 31.05
C PHE A 654 -9.76 -8.50 32.53
N ILE A 655 -10.05 -7.23 32.85
CA ILE A 655 -9.99 -6.66 34.20
C ILE A 655 -11.39 -6.21 34.64
N ASN A 656 -11.83 -6.55 35.86
CA ASN A 656 -13.14 -6.18 36.40
C ASN A 656 -13.27 -4.65 36.54
N MET A 657 -13.90 -4.04 35.54
CA MET A 657 -13.98 -2.58 35.39
C MET A 657 -14.79 -1.94 36.52
N LYS A 658 -15.81 -2.64 37.04
CA LYS A 658 -16.64 -2.17 38.16
C LYS A 658 -15.83 -2.12 39.45
N ARG A 659 -14.97 -3.12 39.69
CA ARG A 659 -14.03 -3.12 40.82
C ARG A 659 -12.95 -2.05 40.66
N TRP A 660 -12.39 -1.87 39.47
CA TRP A 660 -11.35 -0.86 39.16
C TRP A 660 -11.82 0.56 39.49
N ARG A 661 -13.01 0.91 38.99
CA ARG A 661 -13.63 2.23 39.21
C ARG A 661 -14.04 2.45 40.67
N LYS A 662 -14.52 1.40 41.36
CA LYS A 662 -14.85 1.45 42.80
C LYS A 662 -13.62 1.69 43.68
N GLU A 663 -12.50 1.03 43.38
CA GLU A 663 -11.25 1.16 44.14
C GLU A 663 -10.38 2.35 43.71
N ARG A 664 -10.81 3.10 42.68
CA ARG A 664 -10.13 4.30 42.14
C ARG A 664 -8.70 4.02 41.69
N VAL A 665 -8.52 2.90 40.98
CA VAL A 665 -7.22 2.50 40.42
C VAL A 665 -6.85 3.42 39.25
N GLU A 666 -5.60 3.86 39.20
CA GLU A 666 -5.07 4.75 38.15
C GLU A 666 -3.73 4.21 37.60
N LEU A 667 -3.59 4.23 36.27
CA LEU A 667 -2.39 3.83 35.54
C LEU A 667 -1.25 4.81 35.79
N VAL A 668 -1.48 6.12 35.66
CA VAL A 668 -0.42 7.15 35.76
C VAL A 668 0.30 7.13 37.12
N GLN A 669 -0.42 6.88 38.21
CA GLN A 669 0.18 6.74 39.56
C GLN A 669 1.01 5.46 39.72
N SER A 670 0.69 4.43 38.93
CA SER A 670 1.29 3.10 39.01
C SER A 670 2.54 2.99 38.14
N VAL A 671 2.53 3.62 36.97
CA VAL A 671 3.65 3.71 36.02
C VAL A 671 4.82 4.47 36.64
N ARG A 672 4.55 5.63 37.25
CA ARG A 672 5.52 6.40 38.08
C ARG A 672 6.07 5.61 39.29
N LYS A 673 5.61 4.36 39.50
CA LYS A 673 6.04 3.40 40.54
C LYS A 673 6.26 2.00 39.96
N GLY A 674 6.86 1.89 38.77
CA GLY A 674 7.35 0.62 38.19
C GLY A 674 6.69 0.13 36.90
N GLY A 675 6.16 1.02 36.05
CA GLY A 675 5.58 0.66 34.74
C GLY A 675 4.18 0.02 34.81
N GLU A 676 3.56 -0.18 33.64
CA GLU A 676 2.16 -0.63 33.53
C GLU A 676 1.92 -2.01 34.12
N SER A 677 2.76 -3.00 33.80
CA SER A 677 2.67 -4.39 34.28
C SER A 677 2.71 -4.50 35.81
N SER A 678 3.23 -3.49 36.51
CA SER A 678 3.20 -3.45 37.97
C SER A 678 1.79 -3.27 38.57
N ILE A 679 0.80 -2.78 37.82
CA ILE A 679 -0.52 -2.46 38.39
C ILE A 679 -1.33 -3.71 38.73
N LEU A 680 -1.44 -4.67 37.81
CA LEU A 680 -2.15 -5.93 38.07
C LEU A 680 -1.48 -6.74 39.18
N ARG A 681 -0.14 -6.70 39.26
CA ARG A 681 0.63 -7.24 40.39
C ARG A 681 0.30 -6.56 41.73
N LYS A 682 0.09 -5.24 41.75
CA LYS A 682 -0.32 -4.51 42.97
C LYS A 682 -1.72 -4.95 43.41
N LEU A 683 -2.68 -5.03 42.48
CA LEU A 683 -4.05 -5.50 42.73
C LEU A 683 -4.10 -6.94 43.27
N ALA A 684 -3.31 -7.86 42.69
CA ALA A 684 -3.20 -9.24 43.14
C ALA A 684 -2.51 -9.42 44.51
N LYS A 685 -1.86 -8.37 45.06
CA LYS A 685 -1.09 -8.42 46.32
C LYS A 685 -1.60 -7.45 47.41
N GLN A 686 -2.79 -6.87 47.21
CA GLN A 686 -3.47 -6.04 48.22
C GLN A 686 -4.05 -6.86 49.37
N SER A 687 -4.42 -6.19 50.47
CA SER A 687 -5.05 -6.79 51.66
C SER A 687 -6.44 -7.38 51.40
N SER A 688 -7.12 -6.94 50.33
CA SER A 688 -8.24 -7.63 49.70
C SER A 688 -7.85 -7.89 48.25
N PRO A 689 -7.14 -8.99 47.95
CA PRO A 689 -6.53 -9.17 46.64
C PRO A 689 -7.58 -9.32 45.54
N TRP A 690 -7.18 -8.99 44.32
CA TRP A 690 -7.96 -9.28 43.12
C TRP A 690 -7.85 -10.75 42.76
N THR A 691 -9.00 -11.39 42.52
CA THR A 691 -9.06 -12.80 42.11
C THR A 691 -8.59 -12.97 40.67
N TRP A 692 -7.77 -13.99 40.40
CA TRP A 692 -7.20 -14.27 39.08
C TRP A 692 -7.69 -15.61 38.53
N ALA A 693 -8.16 -15.63 37.29
CA ALA A 693 -8.38 -16.83 36.49
C ALA A 693 -7.30 -16.94 35.40
N PRO A 694 -6.68 -18.11 35.21
CA PRO A 694 -5.85 -18.36 34.02
C PRO A 694 -6.71 -18.34 32.74
N PRO A 695 -6.09 -18.37 31.56
CA PRO A 695 -6.78 -18.64 30.29
C PRO A 695 -7.65 -19.89 30.37
N ALA A 696 -8.79 -19.87 29.65
CA ALA A 696 -9.85 -20.86 29.82
C ALA A 696 -9.36 -22.31 29.62
N ALA A 697 -9.40 -23.09 30.69
CA ALA A 697 -8.94 -24.47 30.70
C ALA A 697 -9.70 -25.33 29.67
N GLY A 698 -8.97 -25.87 28.70
CA GLY A 698 -9.52 -26.66 27.58
C GLY A 698 -9.66 -25.88 26.26
N ILE A 699 -9.47 -24.55 26.26
CA ILE A 699 -9.47 -23.74 25.02
C ILE A 699 -8.01 -23.45 24.61
N SER A 700 -7.46 -24.39 23.84
CA SER A 700 -6.28 -24.26 22.96
C SER A 700 -4.90 -23.95 23.58
N GLU A 701 -3.86 -24.41 22.87
CA GLU A 701 -2.46 -23.98 23.03
C GLU A 701 -2.11 -22.76 22.14
N SER A 702 -3.10 -22.19 21.43
CA SER A 702 -2.92 -21.00 20.59
C SER A 702 -2.87 -19.71 21.41
N CYS A 703 -2.24 -18.70 20.84
CA CYS A 703 -2.20 -17.36 21.42
C CYS A 703 -3.47 -16.61 21.03
N HIS A 704 -4.30 -16.31 22.02
CA HIS A 704 -5.53 -15.56 21.87
C HIS A 704 -5.27 -14.09 21.51
N MET A 705 -4.11 -13.54 21.91
CA MET A 705 -3.59 -12.27 21.41
C MET A 705 -2.22 -12.45 20.74
N LEU A 706 -2.03 -11.70 19.65
CA LEU A 706 -0.78 -11.59 18.91
C LEU A 706 -0.25 -10.15 19.02
N GLN A 707 1.00 -9.98 19.43
CA GLN A 707 1.61 -8.68 19.67
C GLN A 707 2.40 -8.17 18.45
N ALA A 708 2.42 -6.85 18.27
CA ALA A 708 3.18 -6.16 17.21
C ALA A 708 4.73 -6.24 17.33
N GLY A 709 5.26 -7.14 18.16
CA GLY A 709 6.68 -7.51 18.20
C GLY A 709 6.98 -8.92 17.68
N ALA A 710 6.00 -9.84 17.69
CA ALA A 710 6.21 -11.27 17.43
C ALA A 710 6.78 -11.58 16.03
N LEU A 711 7.55 -12.66 15.87
CA LEU A 711 8.07 -13.03 14.56
C LEU A 711 6.96 -13.24 13.50
N THR A 712 5.85 -13.82 13.93
CA THR A 712 4.58 -13.93 13.19
C THR A 712 4.15 -12.58 12.60
N THR A 713 4.29 -11.49 13.36
CA THR A 713 4.08 -10.09 12.99
C THR A 713 5.07 -9.59 11.92
N CYS A 714 6.33 -10.02 11.97
CA CYS A 714 7.33 -9.66 10.96
C CYS A 714 6.87 -10.05 9.55
N LEU A 715 6.47 -11.32 9.40
CA LEU A 715 5.95 -11.80 8.14
C LEU A 715 4.58 -11.20 7.84
N ARG A 716 3.70 -11.04 8.85
CA ARG A 716 2.37 -10.38 8.72
C ARG A 716 2.44 -8.92 8.22
N SER A 717 3.63 -8.31 8.13
CA SER A 717 3.85 -7.01 7.49
C SER A 717 4.21 -7.05 6.00
N GLY A 718 4.42 -8.22 5.38
CA GLY A 718 4.98 -8.30 4.02
C GLY A 718 6.48 -7.97 3.93
N ARG A 719 7.17 -7.88 5.08
CA ARG A 719 8.61 -7.66 5.19
C ARG A 719 9.37 -8.96 5.45
N LEU A 720 10.70 -8.87 5.44
CA LEU A 720 11.61 -10.00 5.61
C LEU A 720 12.17 -9.98 7.04
N TRP A 721 12.11 -11.12 7.73
CA TRP A 721 12.81 -11.31 8.99
C TRP A 721 14.31 -11.48 8.72
N THR A 722 15.16 -10.93 9.58
CA THR A 722 16.60 -10.88 9.33
C THR A 722 17.46 -11.32 10.51
N ASP A 723 18.60 -11.96 10.20
CA ASP A 723 19.59 -12.47 11.14
C ASP A 723 20.93 -11.75 10.88
N LEU A 724 21.12 -10.59 11.53
CA LEU A 724 22.13 -9.59 11.18
C LEU A 724 22.95 -9.11 12.40
N PRO A 725 24.28 -8.98 12.27
CA PRO A 725 25.11 -8.28 13.23
C PRO A 725 24.99 -6.75 13.06
N ASP A 726 25.25 -6.03 14.14
CA ASP A 726 25.20 -4.57 14.21
C ASP A 726 26.38 -4.00 15.02
N ALA A 727 26.65 -2.70 14.90
CA ALA A 727 27.83 -2.06 15.48
C ALA A 727 27.91 -2.10 17.02
N GLY A 728 26.83 -2.49 17.71
CA GLY A 728 26.78 -2.73 19.15
C GLY A 728 26.54 -4.20 19.55
N GLY A 729 26.50 -5.16 18.61
CA GLY A 729 26.25 -6.57 18.88
C GLY A 729 25.42 -7.27 17.79
N TYR A 730 24.24 -7.75 18.16
CA TYR A 730 23.34 -8.54 17.29
C TYR A 730 21.95 -7.91 17.23
N SER A 731 21.43 -7.67 16.03
CA SER A 731 20.09 -7.10 15.81
C SER A 731 19.30 -7.98 14.84
N ALA A 732 18.35 -8.76 15.35
CA ALA A 732 17.36 -9.42 14.49
C ALA A 732 16.19 -8.47 14.23
N ASP A 733 15.83 -8.26 12.95
CA ASP A 733 15.07 -7.07 12.51
C ASP A 733 14.11 -7.35 11.32
N CYS A 734 13.12 -6.49 11.11
CA CYS A 734 12.00 -6.67 10.18
C CYS A 734 11.99 -5.63 9.04
N VAL A 735 12.83 -5.85 8.04
CA VAL A 735 13.17 -4.87 7.00
C VAL A 735 12.62 -5.25 5.63
N SER A 736 12.41 -4.25 4.77
CA SER A 736 12.07 -4.47 3.36
C SER A 736 13.28 -4.97 2.56
N GLY A 737 13.05 -5.53 1.37
CA GLY A 737 14.13 -5.95 0.46
C GLY A 737 15.02 -4.77 0.02
N ALA A 738 14.44 -3.58 -0.15
CA ALA A 738 15.22 -2.35 -0.35
C ALA A 738 16.04 -1.98 0.89
N GLY A 739 15.44 -2.00 2.09
CA GLY A 739 16.17 -1.69 3.35
C GLY A 739 17.35 -2.64 3.60
N LEU A 740 17.23 -3.92 3.22
CA LEU A 740 18.32 -4.89 3.23
C LEU A 740 19.45 -4.52 2.25
N ARG A 741 19.11 -4.23 0.98
CA ARG A 741 20.05 -3.80 -0.06
C ARG A 741 20.80 -2.53 0.35
N ASP A 742 20.09 -1.60 0.99
CA ASP A 742 20.61 -0.29 1.36
C ASP A 742 21.44 -0.34 2.67
N ARG A 743 21.16 -1.30 3.58
CA ARG A 743 21.97 -1.59 4.78
C ARG A 743 23.23 -2.42 4.46
N TYR A 744 23.19 -3.28 3.44
CA TYR A 744 24.33 -4.10 2.98
C TYR A 744 24.61 -3.86 1.48
N PRO A 745 25.10 -2.67 1.09
CA PRO A 745 25.42 -2.38 -0.29
C PRO A 745 26.60 -3.24 -0.78
N GLY A 746 26.43 -3.87 -1.95
CA GLY A 746 27.49 -4.65 -2.57
C GLY A 746 27.14 -5.14 -3.99
N PRO A 747 28.14 -5.42 -4.84
CA PRO A 747 27.93 -5.94 -6.20
C PRO A 747 27.57 -7.44 -6.24
N LYS A 748 27.47 -8.09 -5.06
CA LYS A 748 27.23 -9.52 -4.90
C LYS A 748 26.46 -9.83 -3.63
N ILE A 749 25.17 -9.54 -3.65
CA ILE A 749 24.26 -9.78 -2.54
C ILE A 749 24.17 -11.30 -2.23
N PRO A 750 24.18 -12.24 -3.20
CA PRO A 750 24.29 -13.67 -2.89
C PRO A 750 25.64 -14.18 -2.34
N ASP A 751 26.73 -13.41 -2.39
CA ASP A 751 27.96 -13.73 -1.63
C ASP A 751 27.81 -13.27 -0.15
N GLN A 752 26.99 -12.23 0.09
CA GLN A 752 26.71 -11.64 1.41
C GLN A 752 25.58 -12.35 2.16
N PHE A 753 24.63 -12.97 1.46
CA PHE A 753 23.38 -13.55 2.00
C PHE A 753 23.14 -14.99 1.53
N ASP A 754 22.50 -15.81 2.36
CA ASP A 754 22.15 -17.20 2.06
C ASP A 754 20.94 -17.30 1.11
N TYR A 755 21.17 -17.04 -0.19
CA TYR A 755 20.13 -17.10 -1.22
C TYR A 755 19.56 -18.51 -1.43
N ALA A 756 20.38 -19.55 -1.24
CA ALA A 756 19.93 -20.93 -1.34
C ALA A 756 18.88 -21.27 -0.26
N ARG A 757 19.00 -20.68 0.94
CA ARG A 757 17.94 -20.73 1.95
C ARG A 757 16.79 -19.77 1.64
N PHE A 758 17.05 -18.57 1.12
CA PHE A 758 15.98 -17.63 0.75
C PHE A 758 14.99 -18.24 -0.26
N ASP A 759 15.45 -18.88 -1.34
CA ASP A 759 14.52 -19.51 -2.30
C ASP A 759 13.70 -20.66 -1.69
N GLN A 760 14.20 -21.32 -0.64
CA GLN A 760 13.45 -22.30 0.15
C GLN A 760 12.46 -21.61 1.13
N HIS A 761 12.93 -20.59 1.85
CA HIS A 761 12.25 -19.89 2.93
C HIS A 761 12.41 -18.35 2.78
N PRO A 762 11.68 -17.70 1.85
CA PRO A 762 11.88 -16.29 1.46
C PRO A 762 11.25 -15.30 2.45
N PHE A 763 11.28 -15.70 3.71
CA PHE A 763 10.72 -15.07 4.88
C PHE A 763 11.85 -14.79 5.89
N CYS A 764 12.95 -15.55 5.86
CA CYS A 764 14.17 -15.29 6.61
C CYS A 764 15.33 -14.97 5.66
N VAL A 765 15.87 -13.75 5.76
CA VAL A 765 17.10 -13.35 5.09
C VAL A 765 18.23 -13.32 6.12
N ARG A 766 19.16 -14.28 6.00
CA ARG A 766 20.40 -14.32 6.79
C ARG A 766 21.60 -14.08 5.90
N LEU A 767 22.71 -13.66 6.50
CA LEU A 767 24.01 -13.54 5.81
C LEU A 767 24.47 -14.88 5.21
N SER A 768 25.54 -14.90 4.42
CA SER A 768 26.29 -16.13 4.19
C SER A 768 27.08 -16.47 5.46
N GLN A 769 27.35 -17.76 5.73
CA GLN A 769 28.10 -18.17 6.93
C GLN A 769 29.44 -17.41 7.03
N LYS A 770 30.14 -17.28 5.90
CA LYS A 770 31.41 -16.54 5.82
C LYS A 770 31.22 -15.06 6.14
N PHE A 771 30.25 -14.37 5.53
CA PHE A 771 30.05 -12.94 5.78
C PHE A 771 29.57 -12.65 7.22
N TYR A 772 28.85 -13.60 7.83
CA TYR A 772 28.55 -13.60 9.26
C TYR A 772 29.82 -13.77 10.13
N GLU A 773 30.69 -14.73 9.80
CA GLU A 773 31.97 -14.96 10.50
C GLU A 773 32.91 -13.75 10.39
N ASP A 774 33.06 -13.17 9.19
CA ASP A 774 33.83 -11.96 8.92
C ASP A 774 33.28 -10.77 9.76
N ALA A 775 31.96 -10.56 9.75
CA ALA A 775 31.31 -9.46 10.46
C ALA A 775 31.41 -9.59 11.99
N VAL A 776 31.21 -10.79 12.56
CA VAL A 776 31.32 -11.00 14.00
C VAL A 776 32.77 -11.00 14.46
N GLY A 777 33.69 -11.63 13.74
CA GLY A 777 35.12 -11.68 14.10
C GLY A 777 35.79 -10.31 14.15
N SER A 778 35.38 -9.38 13.28
CA SER A 778 35.87 -8.00 13.30
C SER A 778 35.47 -7.20 14.54
N SER A 779 34.38 -7.59 15.23
CA SER A 779 33.91 -6.90 16.44
C SER A 779 34.78 -7.16 17.69
N THR A 780 35.55 -8.25 17.70
CA THR A 780 36.31 -8.70 18.87
C THR A 780 37.71 -8.08 19.04
N GLU A 781 38.21 -7.28 18.09
CA GLU A 781 39.56 -6.69 18.17
C GLU A 781 39.64 -5.31 18.85
N SER A 782 38.51 -4.66 19.19
CA SER A 782 38.54 -3.31 19.78
C SER A 782 38.72 -3.25 21.30
N SER A 783 38.72 -4.39 22.01
CA SER A 783 38.96 -4.44 23.46
C SER A 783 40.41 -4.78 23.77
N THR A 784 41.30 -3.78 23.74
CA THR A 784 42.64 -3.91 24.37
C THR A 784 42.47 -4.26 25.85
N PRO A 785 43.04 -5.36 26.36
CA PRO A 785 43.07 -5.61 27.79
C PRO A 785 44.00 -4.57 28.45
N THR A 786 43.46 -3.77 29.35
CA THR A 786 44.28 -3.03 30.33
C THR A 786 44.71 -3.99 31.43
N GLU A 787 46.02 -4.17 31.59
CA GLU A 787 46.64 -4.86 32.74
C GLU A 787 46.41 -4.11 34.06
#